data_AF-A0AAJ7VWB4-F1
#
_entry.id   AF-A0AAJ7VWB4-F1
#
_cell.length_a   1.000
_cell.length_b   1.000
_cell.length_c   1.000
_cell.angle_alpha   90.00
_cell.angle_beta   90.00
_cell.angle_gamma   90.00
#
_symmetry.space_group_name_H-M   'P 1'
#
loop_
_entity.id
_entity.type
_entity.pdbx_description
1 polymer ?
#
loop_
_entity_poly.entity_id
_entity_poly.type
_entity_poly.pdbx_seq_one_letter_code
_entity_poly.pdbx_strand_id
1 'polypeptide(L)'
;MKHIAIIVPTSGTTGMPKGVALSHEYFIRAIIPYDNSSFNERSAIIFSKLIWVTANLIILVSAVTRWPRIICATFTTEVLFDVINKYKPSFLVMSVSMMQQTVRSGNNDKCDFSSLKNITVTGARVNSESLTILRELAKNATVNQAYGLTEVGFATVQQSYGKPESVGTPADNVQIKIVDIQSGEILGPSQKGEICINSPARLVEYYKNPEATKAAIDDEGFFRTGDIGYYDDDGNFFLVDRLKALIKFRNYHVSASEIETILQSHPSVQEAAVVGKPHEIDDEHPLAFVTKVPGREVTEQELIDLVAKEVMDTNRLRGGVIFLESMPRTATDKQKQKVKIENNIVKGKEVAFEISYTHLGKYILDNISVSPDKAAQQKQKVKIENNIVKGKEVAFEISYTHLGKYILDNISVSPDKAAQIDAATGKIDTFGDVKDRSIRCAVWLRKKGIRPNDVVAICTDNHLDTCIPVFAALYLGAPYLPIDDASDILYGSTEVGLATVQQSYDKPESVGTPADNVQIKIVDIQSGEILGPSQKGEICINSPARLVEYYKNPEATKAAIDDEGFFRTGDIGYYDDDGNFFLVDRLKALIKFRNYHVSASEIETILQSHPAVQEAAVVGKPHEIDDEHPLAFVTKVPGREVTEQELIDLVAKEVMDTNRLRGGVIFLESMPRTATDKINKPKLKEMLKDII
;
A
#
# COMPACT_ATOMS: atom_id res chain seq x y z
N MET A 1 -24.35 9.51 -14.20
CA MET A 1 -23.02 10.11 -13.92
C MET A 1 -22.46 9.82 -12.53
N LYS A 2 -23.20 10.08 -11.42
CA LYS A 2 -22.70 9.79 -10.06
C LYS A 2 -22.74 8.31 -9.63
N HIS A 3 -23.32 7.42 -10.44
CA HIS A 3 -23.28 5.98 -10.21
C HIS A 3 -21.86 5.45 -10.32
N ILE A 4 -21.58 4.39 -9.55
CA ILE A 4 -20.30 3.69 -9.50
C ILE A 4 -20.01 3.09 -10.89
N ALA A 5 -18.80 3.28 -11.37
CA ALA A 5 -18.29 2.68 -12.60
C ALA A 5 -17.23 1.61 -12.29
N ILE A 6 -16.35 1.89 -11.32
CA ILE A 6 -15.20 1.04 -11.00
C ILE A 6 -15.02 1.02 -9.48
N ILE A 7 -14.77 -0.15 -8.90
CA ILE A 7 -14.36 -0.29 -7.51
C ILE A 7 -12.90 -0.72 -7.51
N VAL A 8 -12.00 0.08 -6.93
CA VAL A 8 -10.55 -0.18 -6.96
C VAL A 8 -10.05 -0.41 -5.54
N PRO A 9 -9.29 -1.49 -5.25
CA PRO A 9 -8.72 -1.69 -3.92
C PRO A 9 -7.58 -0.70 -3.64
N THR A 10 -7.52 -0.17 -2.41
CA THR A 10 -6.37 0.61 -1.93
C THR A 10 -5.16 -0.29 -1.67
N SER A 11 -3.94 0.21 -1.85
CA SER A 11 -2.68 -0.53 -1.59
C SER A 11 -2.41 -0.92 -0.12
N GLY A 12 -3.26 -0.52 0.84
CA GLY A 12 -3.31 -1.16 2.16
C GLY A 12 -2.04 -1.05 3.02
N THR A 13 -1.38 0.10 3.08
CA THR A 13 -0.11 0.24 3.85
C THR A 13 -0.20 0.02 5.38
N THR A 14 -1.38 0.00 6.00
CA THR A 14 -1.56 -0.11 7.47
C THR A 14 -2.78 -0.96 7.89
N GLY A 15 -3.44 -1.65 6.94
CA GLY A 15 -4.66 -2.44 7.19
C GLY A 15 -5.21 -3.07 5.90
N MET A 16 -6.27 -3.88 6.02
CA MET A 16 -6.90 -4.54 4.88
C MET A 16 -7.29 -3.52 3.79
N PRO A 17 -7.06 -3.83 2.50
CA PRO A 17 -7.47 -2.98 1.38
C PRO A 17 -8.95 -2.58 1.46
N LYS A 18 -9.24 -1.28 1.34
CA LYS A 18 -10.61 -0.79 1.17
C LYS A 18 -10.96 -0.76 -0.31
N GLY A 19 -12.19 -1.09 -0.68
CA GLY A 19 -12.69 -0.88 -2.04
C GLY A 19 -13.12 0.56 -2.24
N VAL A 20 -12.42 1.33 -3.08
CA VAL A 20 -12.79 2.71 -3.42
C VAL A 20 -13.78 2.68 -4.59
N ALA A 21 -15.03 3.07 -4.35
CA ALA A 21 -16.05 3.15 -5.38
C ALA A 21 -15.95 4.49 -6.13
N LEU A 22 -15.60 4.42 -7.41
CA LEU A 22 -15.36 5.56 -8.29
C LEU A 22 -16.48 5.68 -9.33
N SER A 23 -17.01 6.88 -9.51
CA SER A 23 -18.17 7.12 -10.39
C SER A 23 -17.80 7.19 -11.88
N HIS A 24 -18.81 7.13 -12.76
CA HIS A 24 -18.59 7.46 -14.17
C HIS A 24 -18.06 8.88 -14.35
N GLU A 25 -18.54 9.83 -13.53
CA GLU A 25 -18.10 11.23 -13.57
C GLU A 25 -16.62 11.38 -13.22
N TYR A 26 -16.12 10.62 -12.24
CA TYR A 26 -14.70 10.57 -11.89
C TYR A 26 -13.83 10.35 -13.13
N PHE A 27 -14.12 9.29 -13.89
CA PHE A 27 -13.30 8.91 -15.04
C PHE A 27 -13.49 9.85 -16.23
N ILE A 28 -14.71 10.31 -16.49
CA ILE A 28 -14.92 11.30 -17.57
C ILE A 28 -14.11 12.57 -17.29
N ARG A 29 -14.12 13.07 -16.05
CA ARG A 29 -13.32 14.23 -15.66
C ARG A 29 -11.81 13.99 -15.78
N ALA A 30 -11.35 12.79 -15.45
CA ALA A 30 -9.95 12.40 -15.62
C ALA A 30 -9.55 12.29 -17.11
N ILE A 31 -10.47 11.95 -18.02
CA ILE A 31 -10.19 11.71 -19.44
C ILE A 31 -10.25 12.99 -20.28
N ILE A 32 -11.19 13.90 -20.02
CA ILE A 32 -11.42 15.11 -20.85
C ILE A 32 -10.15 15.93 -21.14
N PRO A 33 -9.22 16.15 -20.16
CA PRO A 33 -7.99 16.88 -20.45
C PRO A 33 -7.14 16.27 -21.57
N TYR A 34 -7.24 14.95 -21.79
CA TYR A 34 -6.57 14.24 -22.87
C TYR A 34 -7.32 14.33 -24.20
N ASP A 35 -8.65 14.43 -24.17
CA ASP A 35 -9.49 14.55 -25.37
C ASP A 35 -9.36 15.95 -26.02
N ASN A 36 -9.37 17.00 -25.21
CA ASN A 36 -9.22 18.39 -25.68
C ASN A 36 -7.79 18.79 -26.03
N SER A 37 -6.83 17.88 -25.89
CA SER A 37 -5.44 18.18 -26.15
C SER A 37 -5.15 18.12 -27.65
N SER A 38 -4.34 19.05 -28.18
CA SER A 38 -3.91 19.10 -29.59
C SER A 38 -3.03 17.92 -30.04
N PHE A 39 -3.05 16.82 -29.29
CA PHE A 39 -2.20 15.66 -29.43
C PHE A 39 -2.80 14.65 -30.41
N ASN A 40 -2.83 15.04 -31.68
CA ASN A 40 -3.11 14.08 -32.75
C ASN A 40 -1.95 13.08 -32.87
N GLU A 41 -2.29 11.81 -33.00
CA GLU A 41 -1.39 10.65 -33.21
C GLU A 41 -0.44 10.32 -32.04
N ARG A 42 -1.00 9.79 -30.95
CA ARG A 42 -0.23 9.26 -29.82
C ARG A 42 -0.49 7.77 -29.59
N SER A 43 0.48 7.11 -28.95
CA SER A 43 0.34 5.77 -28.37
C SER A 43 0.89 5.76 -26.94
N ALA A 44 0.30 4.91 -26.10
CA ALA A 44 0.61 4.83 -24.67
C ALA A 44 1.20 3.46 -24.32
N ILE A 45 2.24 3.42 -23.48
CA ILE A 45 2.73 2.17 -22.90
C ILE A 45 1.90 1.84 -21.65
N ILE A 46 1.59 0.56 -21.43
CA ILE A 46 1.00 0.07 -20.19
C ILE A 46 1.81 -1.11 -19.61
N PHE A 47 2.37 -0.88 -18.42
CA PHE A 47 2.94 -1.91 -17.55
C PHE A 47 2.06 -2.22 -16.34
N SER A 48 1.19 -1.29 -15.93
CA SER A 48 0.32 -1.46 -14.77
C SER A 48 -0.72 -2.55 -15.01
N LYS A 49 -0.88 -3.47 -14.04
CA LYS A 49 -2.00 -4.43 -13.99
C LYS A 49 -3.33 -3.74 -13.76
N LEU A 50 -4.44 -4.40 -14.17
CA LEU A 50 -5.80 -3.87 -14.08
C LEU A 50 -6.24 -3.52 -12.64
N ILE A 51 -5.65 -4.16 -11.62
CA ILE A 51 -5.92 -3.85 -10.21
C ILE A 51 -5.60 -2.40 -9.84
N TRP A 52 -4.68 -1.76 -10.54
CA TRP A 52 -4.26 -0.38 -10.28
C TRP A 52 -5.10 0.63 -11.06
N VAL A 53 -5.47 1.75 -10.42
CA VAL A 53 -6.23 2.84 -11.07
C VAL A 53 -5.54 3.37 -12.34
N THR A 54 -4.21 3.32 -12.40
CA THR A 54 -3.42 3.73 -13.57
C THR A 54 -3.75 2.93 -14.83
N ALA A 55 -3.90 1.60 -14.70
CA ALA A 55 -4.25 0.76 -15.84
C ALA A 55 -5.66 1.06 -16.35
N ASN A 56 -6.60 1.23 -15.42
CA ASN A 56 -7.98 1.63 -15.72
C ASN A 56 -7.99 2.97 -16.46
N LEU A 57 -7.29 3.99 -15.95
CA LEU A 57 -7.20 5.29 -16.59
C LEU A 57 -6.65 5.20 -18.03
N ILE A 58 -5.53 4.49 -18.24
CA ILE A 58 -4.92 4.37 -19.58
C ILE A 58 -5.85 3.65 -20.56
N ILE A 59 -6.50 2.56 -20.14
CA ILE A 59 -7.48 1.83 -20.98
C ILE A 59 -8.61 2.76 -21.42
N LEU A 60 -9.14 3.56 -20.51
CA LEU A 60 -10.26 4.46 -20.77
C LEU A 60 -9.85 5.68 -21.62
N VAL A 61 -8.69 6.28 -21.32
CA VAL A 61 -8.11 7.37 -22.13
C VAL A 61 -7.89 6.88 -23.56
N SER A 62 -7.21 5.75 -23.76
CA SER A 62 -6.98 5.17 -25.09
C SER A 62 -8.27 4.93 -25.87
N ALA A 63 -9.36 4.54 -25.21
CA ALA A 63 -10.63 4.30 -25.87
C ALA A 63 -11.30 5.60 -26.35
N VAL A 64 -11.25 6.65 -25.54
CA VAL A 64 -11.84 7.97 -25.87
C VAL A 64 -10.99 8.71 -26.89
N THR A 65 -9.67 8.84 -26.64
CA THR A 65 -8.75 9.56 -27.54
C THR A 65 -8.38 8.76 -28.78
N ARG A 66 -8.73 7.48 -28.80
CA ARG A 66 -8.37 6.49 -29.84
C ARG A 66 -6.85 6.38 -30.02
N TRP A 67 -6.09 6.47 -28.94
CA TRP A 67 -4.64 6.22 -28.93
C TRP A 67 -4.36 4.72 -28.83
N PRO A 68 -3.54 4.12 -29.71
CA PRO A 68 -3.12 2.74 -29.54
C PRO A 68 -2.39 2.55 -28.21
N ARG A 69 -2.68 1.48 -27.49
CA ARG A 69 -1.96 1.10 -26.26
C ARG A 69 -1.04 -0.09 -26.52
N ILE A 70 0.23 0.04 -26.13
CA ILE A 70 1.25 -1.00 -26.22
C ILE A 70 1.28 -1.73 -24.87
N ILE A 71 0.82 -2.97 -24.88
CA ILE A 71 0.63 -3.81 -23.69
C ILE A 71 1.92 -4.57 -23.40
N CYS A 72 2.44 -4.37 -22.20
CA CYS A 72 3.59 -5.08 -21.67
C CYS A 72 3.16 -5.97 -20.51
N ALA A 73 3.52 -7.26 -20.56
CA ALA A 73 3.17 -8.22 -19.52
C ALA A 73 3.85 -7.88 -18.18
N THR A 74 5.15 -7.63 -18.22
CA THR A 74 5.97 -7.30 -17.04
C THR A 74 6.92 -6.16 -17.36
N PHE A 75 7.35 -5.45 -16.31
CA PHE A 75 8.33 -4.38 -16.43
C PHE A 75 9.73 -4.90 -16.14
N THR A 76 10.66 -4.64 -17.07
CA THR A 76 12.10 -4.49 -16.77
C THR A 76 12.59 -3.26 -17.52
N THR A 77 13.76 -2.73 -17.14
CA THR A 77 14.35 -1.59 -17.85
C THR A 77 14.65 -1.93 -19.32
N GLU A 78 15.12 -3.15 -19.60
CA GLU A 78 15.41 -3.63 -20.96
C GLU A 78 14.13 -3.71 -21.80
N VAL A 79 13.05 -4.27 -21.24
CA VAL A 79 11.75 -4.34 -21.92
C VAL A 79 11.22 -2.94 -22.20
N LEU A 80 11.35 -2.00 -21.25
CA LEU A 80 10.97 -0.60 -21.48
C LEU A 80 11.74 0.00 -22.66
N PHE A 81 13.06 -0.20 -22.72
CA PHE A 81 13.91 0.34 -23.77
C PHE A 81 13.58 -0.26 -25.14
N ASP A 82 13.42 -1.58 -25.21
CA ASP A 82 13.03 -2.28 -26.42
C ASP A 82 11.68 -1.79 -26.94
N VAL A 83 10.71 -1.59 -26.05
CA VAL A 83 9.37 -1.10 -26.40
C VAL A 83 9.43 0.35 -26.90
N ILE A 84 10.16 1.23 -26.22
CA ILE A 84 10.33 2.62 -26.65
C ILE A 84 10.98 2.67 -28.03
N ASN A 85 12.07 1.92 -28.22
CA ASN A 85 12.81 1.91 -29.47
C ASN A 85 12.00 1.33 -30.64
N LYS A 86 11.26 0.24 -30.41
CA LYS A 86 10.50 -0.47 -31.44
C LYS A 86 9.20 0.23 -31.81
N TYR A 87 8.42 0.65 -30.82
CA TYR A 87 7.06 1.15 -31.03
C TYR A 87 6.94 2.68 -30.99
N LYS A 88 8.02 3.38 -30.62
CA LYS A 88 8.13 4.85 -30.57
C LYS A 88 6.89 5.52 -29.92
N PRO A 89 6.52 5.12 -28.69
CA PRO A 89 5.36 5.66 -28.00
C PRO A 89 5.56 7.11 -27.59
N SER A 90 4.45 7.82 -27.39
CA SER A 90 4.48 9.23 -27.01
C SER A 90 4.01 9.51 -25.58
N PHE A 91 3.34 8.55 -24.94
CA PHE A 91 2.84 8.67 -23.58
C PHE A 91 3.30 7.53 -22.68
N LEU A 92 3.84 7.86 -21.51
CA LEU A 92 4.27 6.91 -20.49
C LEU A 92 3.85 7.40 -19.10
N VAL A 93 3.17 6.54 -18.36
CA VAL A 93 3.03 6.68 -16.91
C VAL A 93 3.94 5.66 -16.26
N MET A 94 4.78 6.10 -15.33
CA MET A 94 5.72 5.24 -14.63
C MET A 94 5.64 5.46 -13.12
N SER A 95 5.85 4.39 -12.36
CA SER A 95 6.01 4.51 -10.91
C SER A 95 7.36 5.15 -10.58
N VAL A 96 7.50 5.64 -9.34
CA VAL A 96 8.79 6.12 -8.84
C VAL A 96 9.86 5.01 -8.90
N SER A 97 9.49 3.75 -8.63
CA SER A 97 10.42 2.62 -8.71
C SER A 97 10.88 2.35 -10.15
N MET A 98 9.97 2.39 -11.13
CA MET A 98 10.32 2.26 -12.55
C MET A 98 11.26 3.39 -12.99
N MET A 99 10.99 4.64 -12.59
CA MET A 99 11.88 5.77 -12.87
C MET A 99 13.27 5.52 -12.27
N GLN A 100 13.36 5.15 -11.00
CA GLN A 100 14.64 4.91 -10.32
C GLN A 100 15.44 3.79 -10.97
N GLN A 101 14.79 2.67 -11.30
CA GLN A 101 15.44 1.55 -12.02
C GLN A 101 15.92 1.99 -13.40
N THR A 102 15.10 2.77 -14.12
CA THR A 102 15.47 3.32 -15.43
C THR A 102 16.73 4.16 -15.31
N VAL A 103 16.70 5.23 -14.50
CA VAL A 103 17.81 6.19 -14.44
C VAL A 103 19.10 5.59 -13.88
N ARG A 104 19.00 4.59 -12.99
CA ARG A 104 20.15 3.91 -12.36
C ARG A 104 20.72 2.74 -13.16
N SER A 105 20.08 2.37 -14.28
CA SER A 105 20.46 1.16 -15.04
C SER A 105 21.87 1.20 -15.63
N GLY A 106 22.47 2.39 -15.77
CA GLY A 106 23.76 2.59 -16.45
C GLY A 106 23.73 2.32 -17.97
N ASN A 107 22.58 1.94 -18.53
CA ASN A 107 22.38 1.56 -19.92
C ASN A 107 21.44 2.54 -20.67
N ASN A 108 21.28 3.76 -20.15
CA ASN A 108 20.29 4.73 -20.64
C ASN A 108 20.55 5.15 -22.10
N ASP A 109 21.80 5.06 -22.55
CA ASP A 109 22.24 5.28 -23.93
C ASP A 109 21.66 4.27 -24.93
N LYS A 110 21.18 3.11 -24.46
CA LYS A 110 20.51 2.11 -25.30
C LYS A 110 19.06 2.47 -25.65
N CYS A 111 18.49 3.53 -25.08
CA CYS A 111 17.11 3.93 -25.29
C CYS A 111 17.01 5.33 -25.92
N ASP A 112 16.29 5.42 -27.03
CA ASP A 112 15.95 6.70 -27.67
C ASP A 112 14.60 7.23 -27.15
N PHE A 113 14.68 8.07 -26.11
CA PHE A 113 13.52 8.71 -25.48
C PHE A 113 12.85 9.80 -26.35
N SER A 114 13.34 10.10 -27.56
CA SER A 114 12.85 11.23 -28.37
C SER A 114 11.39 11.11 -28.85
N SER A 115 10.89 9.89 -28.90
CA SER A 115 9.49 9.58 -29.24
C SER A 115 8.50 10.02 -28.16
N LEU A 116 8.91 9.96 -26.89
CA LEU A 116 8.08 10.35 -25.76
C LEU A 116 7.81 11.85 -25.79
N LYS A 117 6.55 12.22 -25.56
CA LYS A 117 6.06 13.60 -25.47
C LYS A 117 5.53 13.92 -24.09
N ASN A 118 5.01 12.94 -23.38
CA ASN A 118 4.60 13.09 -22.00
C ASN A 118 5.06 11.89 -21.17
N ILE A 119 5.72 12.18 -20.05
CA ILE A 119 6.02 11.20 -19.02
C ILE A 119 5.36 11.69 -17.74
N THR A 120 4.65 10.83 -17.03
CA THR A 120 4.09 11.14 -15.71
C THR A 120 4.62 10.15 -14.68
N VAL A 121 5.29 10.66 -13.66
CA VAL A 121 5.80 9.90 -12.52
C VAL A 121 4.85 10.07 -11.35
N THR A 122 4.37 8.97 -10.76
CA THR A 122 3.42 9.01 -9.65
C THR A 122 3.51 7.76 -8.76
N GLY A 123 2.73 7.72 -7.69
CA GLY A 123 2.55 6.57 -6.80
C GLY A 123 3.43 6.53 -5.55
N ALA A 124 4.45 7.39 -5.44
CA ALA A 124 5.26 7.55 -4.22
C ALA A 124 5.98 8.92 -4.22
N ARG A 125 6.69 9.22 -3.12
CA ARG A 125 7.56 10.41 -3.04
C ARG A 125 8.73 10.26 -4.02
N VAL A 126 8.93 11.28 -4.86
CA VAL A 126 9.98 11.31 -5.88
C VAL A 126 11.21 12.01 -5.31
N ASN A 127 12.40 11.48 -5.60
CA ASN A 127 13.65 12.19 -5.33
C ASN A 127 13.97 13.15 -6.50
N SER A 128 14.42 14.37 -6.19
CA SER A 128 14.65 15.43 -7.18
C SER A 128 15.78 15.10 -8.17
N GLU A 129 16.80 14.34 -7.73
CA GLU A 129 17.94 13.94 -8.56
C GLU A 129 17.52 13.03 -9.72
N SER A 130 16.80 11.95 -9.43
CA SER A 130 16.33 10.99 -10.45
C SER A 130 15.35 11.63 -11.42
N LEU A 131 14.49 12.54 -10.93
CA LEU A 131 13.56 13.27 -11.79
C LEU A 131 14.30 14.21 -12.75
N THR A 132 15.36 14.86 -12.27
CA THR A 132 16.22 15.73 -13.10
C THR A 132 16.94 14.90 -14.18
N ILE A 133 17.52 13.76 -13.81
CA ILE A 133 18.15 12.84 -14.79
C ILE A 133 17.13 12.38 -15.83
N LEU A 134 15.91 12.00 -15.43
CA LEU A 134 14.87 11.59 -16.36
C LEU A 134 14.48 12.74 -17.32
N ARG A 135 14.38 13.98 -16.82
CA ARG A 135 14.09 15.17 -17.64
C ARG A 135 15.16 15.41 -18.70
N GLU A 136 16.43 15.17 -18.38
CA GLU A 136 17.53 15.29 -19.33
C GLU A 136 17.51 14.16 -20.38
N LEU A 137 17.30 12.91 -19.94
CA LEU A 137 17.15 11.76 -20.85
C LEU A 137 16.00 11.98 -21.84
N ALA A 138 14.87 12.48 -21.35
CA ALA A 138 13.65 12.73 -22.11
C ALA A 138 13.43 14.24 -22.41
N LYS A 139 14.47 14.97 -22.82
CA LYS A 139 14.44 16.43 -23.06
C LYS A 139 13.36 16.94 -24.02
N ASN A 140 12.83 16.07 -24.88
CA ASN A 140 11.75 16.37 -25.83
C ASN A 140 10.34 16.12 -25.25
N ALA A 141 10.25 15.60 -24.03
CA ALA A 141 9.01 15.26 -23.35
C ALA A 141 8.73 16.24 -22.21
N THR A 142 7.46 16.46 -21.94
CA THR A 142 7.01 17.02 -20.68
C THR A 142 7.03 15.93 -19.61
N VAL A 143 7.92 16.04 -18.62
CA VAL A 143 8.08 15.09 -17.52
C VAL A 143 7.45 15.67 -16.26
N ASN A 144 6.24 15.20 -15.99
CA ASN A 144 5.44 15.62 -14.85
C ASN A 144 5.64 14.68 -13.66
N GLN A 145 5.66 15.23 -12.46
CA GLN A 145 5.40 14.49 -11.23
C GLN A 145 3.98 14.81 -10.77
N ALA A 146 3.22 13.80 -10.38
CA ALA A 146 1.85 13.99 -9.89
C ALA A 146 1.65 13.33 -8.53
N TYR A 147 1.04 14.07 -7.60
CA TYR A 147 0.55 13.54 -6.32
C TYR A 147 -0.96 13.38 -6.38
N GLY A 148 -1.44 12.28 -5.80
CA GLY A 148 -2.85 11.91 -5.81
C GLY A 148 -3.09 10.65 -5.04
N LEU A 149 -4.36 10.37 -4.78
CA LEU A 149 -4.83 9.14 -4.15
C LEU A 149 -5.92 8.52 -5.02
N THR A 150 -6.19 7.23 -4.84
CA THR A 150 -7.26 6.54 -5.56
C THR A 150 -8.60 7.29 -5.38
N GLU A 151 -8.82 7.80 -4.17
CA GLU A 151 -10.01 8.50 -3.73
C GLU A 151 -10.26 9.86 -4.37
N VAL A 152 -9.23 10.55 -4.89
CA VAL A 152 -9.37 11.93 -5.41
C VAL A 152 -8.71 12.16 -6.78
N GLY A 153 -8.06 11.14 -7.33
CA GLY A 153 -7.28 11.26 -8.56
C GLY A 153 -6.02 12.10 -8.35
N PHE A 154 -5.53 12.72 -9.43
CA PHE A 154 -4.40 13.65 -9.33
C PHE A 154 -4.84 14.95 -8.65
N ALA A 155 -4.22 15.21 -7.50
CA ALA A 155 -4.47 16.40 -6.69
C ALA A 155 -3.58 17.57 -7.13
N THR A 156 -2.29 17.29 -7.30
CA THR A 156 -1.29 18.29 -7.75
C THR A 156 -0.43 17.74 -8.87
N VAL A 157 0.07 18.63 -9.71
CA VAL A 157 0.99 18.29 -10.80
C VAL A 157 2.16 19.27 -10.83
N GLN A 158 3.38 18.74 -10.74
CA GLN A 158 4.60 19.49 -10.98
C GLN A 158 5.06 19.25 -12.42
N GLN A 159 5.10 20.31 -13.22
CA GLN A 159 5.61 20.25 -14.60
C GLN A 159 7.15 20.25 -14.66
N SER A 160 7.75 20.05 -15.83
CA SER A 160 9.20 19.85 -16.05
C SER A 160 10.13 20.88 -15.40
N TYR A 161 9.63 22.07 -15.04
CA TYR A 161 10.39 23.16 -14.44
C TYR A 161 9.72 23.73 -13.17
N GLY A 162 8.89 22.92 -12.51
CA GLY A 162 8.29 23.29 -11.23
C GLY A 162 9.34 23.41 -10.11
N LYS A 163 8.92 24.02 -8.99
CA LYS A 163 9.79 24.25 -7.83
C LYS A 163 10.37 22.92 -7.32
N PRO A 164 11.68 22.78 -7.09
CA PRO A 164 12.28 21.55 -6.57
C PRO A 164 11.57 21.05 -5.31
N GLU A 165 11.50 19.72 -5.13
CA GLU A 165 10.87 19.02 -3.99
C GLU A 165 9.35 19.20 -3.83
N SER A 166 8.76 20.19 -4.50
CA SER A 166 7.31 20.36 -4.57
C SER A 166 6.66 19.26 -5.39
N VAL A 167 5.47 18.83 -4.96
CA VAL A 167 4.57 17.98 -5.74
C VAL A 167 3.69 18.76 -6.72
N GLY A 168 3.94 20.05 -6.84
CA GLY A 168 3.33 20.97 -7.80
C GLY A 168 2.19 21.78 -7.23
N THR A 169 1.39 22.33 -8.12
CA THR A 169 0.21 23.13 -7.80
C THR A 169 -1.06 22.31 -8.04
N PRO A 170 -2.23 22.69 -7.48
CA PRO A 170 -3.46 21.93 -7.67
C PRO A 170 -3.82 21.76 -9.15
N ALA A 171 -4.26 20.56 -9.51
CA ALA A 171 -4.80 20.25 -10.82
C ALA A 171 -6.09 21.06 -11.10
N ASP A 172 -6.50 21.12 -12.36
CA ASP A 172 -7.68 21.88 -12.78
C ASP A 172 -8.93 21.53 -11.94
N ASN A 173 -9.59 22.56 -11.41
CA ASN A 173 -10.76 22.49 -10.51
C ASN A 173 -10.55 21.73 -9.19
N VAL A 174 -9.32 21.34 -8.86
CA VAL A 174 -9.01 20.81 -7.54
C VAL A 174 -8.80 21.97 -6.58
N GLN A 175 -9.37 21.83 -5.38
CA GLN A 175 -9.12 22.76 -4.28
C GLN A 175 -8.43 22.00 -3.16
N ILE A 176 -7.41 22.61 -2.57
CA ILE A 176 -6.63 21.99 -1.50
C ILE A 176 -6.50 22.98 -0.35
N LYS A 177 -6.77 22.50 0.86
CA LYS A 177 -6.55 23.22 2.12
C LYS A 177 -5.60 22.40 3.02
N ILE A 178 -4.84 23.09 3.85
CA ILE A 178 -4.04 22.45 4.91
C ILE A 178 -4.77 22.71 6.23
N VAL A 179 -4.96 21.67 7.04
CA VAL A 179 -5.72 21.75 8.28
C VAL A 179 -4.82 21.36 9.45
N ASP A 180 -4.84 22.13 10.52
CA ASP A 180 -4.17 21.76 11.76
C ASP A 180 -4.81 20.50 12.36
N ILE A 181 -3.98 19.53 12.75
CA ILE A 181 -4.45 18.21 13.20
C ILE A 181 -5.18 18.31 14.55
N GLN A 182 -4.88 19.33 15.37
CA GLN A 182 -5.43 19.50 16.71
C GLN A 182 -6.62 20.45 16.72
N SER A 183 -6.44 21.66 16.19
CA SER A 183 -7.48 22.70 16.22
C SER A 183 -8.51 22.53 15.12
N GLY A 184 -8.17 21.86 14.01
CA GLY A 184 -9.00 21.80 12.82
C GLY A 184 -9.03 23.10 12.02
N GLU A 185 -8.19 24.09 12.35
CA GLU A 185 -8.13 25.37 11.65
C GLU A 185 -7.43 25.25 10.29
N ILE A 186 -7.87 26.04 9.32
CA ILE A 186 -7.23 26.12 8.01
C ILE A 186 -5.94 26.95 8.12
N LEU A 187 -4.83 26.30 7.82
CA LEU A 187 -3.49 26.87 7.92
C LEU A 187 -3.09 27.63 6.66
N GLY A 188 -2.31 28.69 6.85
CA GLY A 188 -1.75 29.52 5.79
C GLY A 188 -0.46 28.95 5.18
N PRO A 189 0.22 29.74 4.33
CA PRO A 189 1.46 29.31 3.68
C PRO A 189 2.55 28.91 4.68
N SER A 190 3.34 27.91 4.31
CA SER A 190 4.47 27.33 5.06
C SER A 190 4.12 26.75 6.43
N GLN A 191 2.83 26.58 6.74
CA GLN A 191 2.36 25.91 7.95
C GLN A 191 2.02 24.44 7.64
N LYS A 192 2.55 23.52 8.45
CA LYS A 192 2.40 22.07 8.26
C LYS A 192 1.08 21.60 8.88
N GLY A 193 0.33 20.78 8.15
CA GLY A 193 -0.90 20.16 8.63
C GLY A 193 -1.37 19.03 7.71
N GLU A 194 -2.56 18.50 7.98
CA GLU A 194 -3.21 17.50 7.13
C GLU A 194 -3.65 18.14 5.80
N ILE A 195 -3.27 17.50 4.69
CA ILE A 195 -3.73 17.88 3.37
C ILE A 195 -5.18 17.42 3.20
N CYS A 196 -6.08 18.34 2.88
CA CYS A 196 -7.49 18.05 2.60
C CYS A 196 -7.82 18.50 1.17
N ILE A 197 -8.45 17.61 0.37
CA ILE A 197 -8.62 17.80 -1.07
C ILE A 197 -10.09 17.74 -1.46
N ASN A 198 -10.58 18.79 -2.10
CA ASN A 198 -11.85 18.78 -2.81
C ASN A 198 -11.57 18.65 -4.31
N SER A 199 -11.83 17.45 -4.85
CA SER A 199 -11.67 17.12 -6.26
C SER A 199 -13.04 16.83 -6.86
N PRO A 200 -13.32 17.28 -8.10
CA PRO A 200 -14.52 16.88 -8.80
C PRO A 200 -14.46 15.40 -9.25
N ALA A 201 -13.26 14.83 -9.31
CA ALA A 201 -13.01 13.40 -9.48
C ALA A 201 -12.72 12.77 -8.10
N ARG A 202 -13.71 12.80 -7.20
CA ARG A 202 -13.63 12.15 -5.89
C ARG A 202 -14.42 10.85 -5.82
N LEU A 203 -14.07 10.00 -4.86
CA LEU A 203 -14.79 8.78 -4.54
C LEU A 203 -16.26 9.05 -4.27
N VAL A 204 -17.10 8.05 -4.56
CA VAL A 204 -18.49 8.01 -4.14
C VAL A 204 -18.55 7.56 -2.68
N GLU A 205 -17.87 6.46 -2.39
CA GLU A 205 -17.80 5.82 -1.08
C GLU A 205 -16.60 4.86 -1.01
N TYR A 206 -16.26 4.44 0.20
CA TYR A 206 -15.67 3.13 0.38
C TYR A 206 -16.79 2.09 0.30
N TYR A 207 -16.65 1.17 -0.65
CA TYR A 207 -17.68 0.22 -1.04
C TYR A 207 -18.18 -0.59 0.16
N LYS A 208 -19.48 -0.48 0.46
CA LYS A 208 -20.14 -1.11 1.62
C LYS A 208 -19.52 -0.76 2.98
N ASN A 209 -18.85 0.39 3.08
CA ASN A 209 -18.25 0.88 4.32
C ASN A 209 -18.65 2.36 4.58
N PRO A 210 -19.89 2.59 5.06
CA PRO A 210 -20.41 3.93 5.27
C PRO A 210 -19.65 4.71 6.36
N GLU A 211 -19.14 4.02 7.39
CA GLU A 211 -18.39 4.64 8.48
C GLU A 211 -17.06 5.20 8.00
N ALA A 212 -16.27 4.39 7.25
CA ALA A 212 -15.03 4.87 6.66
C ALA A 212 -15.27 5.99 5.65
N THR A 213 -16.40 5.94 4.92
CA THR A 213 -16.78 6.98 3.96
C THR A 213 -17.04 8.31 4.67
N LYS A 214 -17.85 8.27 5.73
CA LYS A 214 -18.17 9.46 6.54
C LYS A 214 -16.93 10.04 7.22
N ALA A 215 -16.01 9.20 7.68
CA ALA A 215 -14.78 9.65 8.34
C ALA A 215 -13.77 10.29 7.36
N ALA A 216 -13.86 9.96 6.07
CA ALA A 216 -12.86 10.39 5.08
C ALA A 216 -13.20 11.70 4.37
N ILE A 217 -14.44 12.19 4.47
CA ILE A 217 -14.89 13.45 3.86
C ILE A 217 -15.41 14.36 4.96
N ASP A 218 -14.90 15.59 5.04
CA ASP A 218 -15.38 16.59 6.00
C ASP A 218 -16.75 17.18 5.58
N ASP A 219 -17.35 17.97 6.48
CA ASP A 219 -18.66 18.58 6.26
C ASP A 219 -18.69 19.58 5.08
N GLU A 220 -17.53 20.04 4.63
CA GLU A 220 -17.35 20.93 3.47
C GLU A 220 -17.08 20.16 2.16
N GLY A 221 -16.99 18.82 2.23
CA GLY A 221 -16.77 17.95 1.08
C GLY A 221 -15.31 17.77 0.66
N PHE A 222 -14.35 18.12 1.52
CA PHE A 222 -12.93 17.83 1.32
C PHE A 222 -12.60 16.43 1.84
N PHE A 223 -11.87 15.67 1.03
CA PHE A 223 -11.32 14.38 1.40
C PHE A 223 -10.08 14.58 2.27
N ARG A 224 -10.06 13.93 3.44
CA ARG A 224 -8.94 13.92 4.39
C ARG A 224 -7.93 12.87 3.94
N THR A 225 -6.74 13.31 3.48
CA THR A 225 -5.78 12.38 2.86
C THR A 225 -5.06 11.52 3.88
N GLY A 226 -4.94 11.98 5.13
CA GLY A 226 -3.99 11.43 6.09
C GLY A 226 -2.52 11.67 5.72
N ASP A 227 -2.23 12.53 4.75
CA ASP A 227 -0.88 12.99 4.40
C ASP A 227 -0.64 14.38 4.99
N ILE A 228 0.57 14.59 5.51
CA ILE A 228 1.02 15.87 6.06
C ILE A 228 1.80 16.63 5.00
N GLY A 229 1.48 17.91 4.87
CA GLY A 229 2.20 18.81 4.00
C GLY A 229 1.94 20.27 4.32
N TYR A 230 2.47 21.12 3.46
CA TYR A 230 2.24 22.56 3.46
C TYR A 230 2.25 23.07 2.01
N TYR A 231 1.85 24.32 1.82
CA TYR A 231 2.02 25.02 0.55
C TYR A 231 2.79 26.33 0.74
N ASP A 232 3.48 26.82 -0.27
CA ASP A 232 4.18 28.12 -0.22
C ASP A 232 3.33 29.28 -0.74
N ASP A 233 3.85 30.51 -0.69
CA ASP A 233 3.14 31.70 -1.16
C ASP A 233 2.79 31.68 -2.66
N ASP A 234 3.47 30.83 -3.43
CA ASP A 234 3.22 30.62 -4.86
C ASP A 234 2.18 29.50 -5.11
N GLY A 235 1.70 28.82 -4.07
CA GLY A 235 0.72 27.74 -4.13
C GLY A 235 1.30 26.36 -4.48
N ASN A 236 2.62 26.19 -4.36
CA ASN A 236 3.28 24.90 -4.54
C ASN A 236 3.15 24.06 -3.26
N PHE A 237 2.77 22.80 -3.40
CA PHE A 237 2.60 21.87 -2.28
C PHE A 237 3.85 21.03 -2.03
N PHE A 238 4.12 20.74 -0.76
CA PHE A 238 5.24 19.94 -0.30
C PHE A 238 4.74 18.84 0.63
N LEU A 239 5.10 17.59 0.33
CA LEU A 239 4.79 16.45 1.18
C LEU A 239 5.85 16.31 2.26
N VAL A 240 5.39 16.18 3.50
CA VAL A 240 6.24 15.98 4.68
C VAL A 240 6.24 14.50 5.06
N ASP A 241 5.10 13.97 5.47
CA ASP A 241 4.99 12.59 5.96
C ASP A 241 3.54 12.11 5.87
N ARG A 242 3.23 10.93 6.40
CA ARG A 242 1.85 10.48 6.62
C ARG A 242 1.46 10.66 8.08
N LEU A 243 0.22 11.07 8.33
CA LEU A 243 -0.33 11.25 9.68
C LEU A 243 -0.13 10.03 10.56
N LYS A 244 -0.28 8.82 9.99
CA LYS A 244 -0.04 7.55 10.71
C LYS A 244 1.44 7.20 10.93
N ALA A 245 2.36 7.86 10.23
CA ALA A 245 3.80 7.70 10.36
C ALA A 245 4.44 8.80 11.24
N LEU A 246 3.67 9.83 11.61
CA LEU A 246 4.14 10.84 12.57
C LEU A 246 4.39 10.22 13.93
N ILE A 247 5.52 10.60 14.51
CA ILE A 247 5.93 10.20 15.84
C ILE A 247 5.17 11.05 16.86
N LYS A 248 4.44 10.41 17.76
CA LYS A 248 3.63 11.10 18.77
C LYS A 248 4.50 11.43 19.98
N PHE A 249 4.98 12.66 20.09
CA PHE A 249 5.74 13.12 21.26
C PHE A 249 4.86 14.04 22.10
N ARG A 250 4.22 13.51 23.16
CA ARG A 250 3.20 14.22 23.95
C ARG A 250 2.10 14.77 23.02
N ASN A 251 1.78 16.06 23.16
CA ASN A 251 0.87 16.79 22.29
C ASN A 251 1.54 17.26 20.98
N TYR A 252 2.67 16.71 20.56
CA TYR A 252 3.35 17.08 19.32
C TYR A 252 3.41 15.90 18.35
N HIS A 253 3.23 16.19 17.07
CA HIS A 253 3.44 15.22 16.00
C HIS A 253 4.75 15.55 15.29
N VAL A 254 5.74 14.66 15.45
CA VAL A 254 7.10 14.84 14.92
C VAL A 254 7.22 14.10 13.60
N SER A 255 7.67 14.80 12.56
CA SER A 255 7.92 14.22 11.24
C SER A 255 9.22 13.42 11.26
N ALA A 256 9.15 12.13 10.92
CA ALA A 256 10.35 11.29 10.78
C ALA A 256 11.23 11.80 9.64
N SER A 257 10.61 12.12 8.49
CA SER A 257 11.32 12.50 7.27
C SER A 257 12.11 13.82 7.38
N GLU A 258 11.68 14.74 8.25
CA GLU A 258 12.40 15.98 8.53
C GLU A 258 13.73 15.69 9.22
N ILE A 259 13.71 14.78 10.19
CA ILE A 259 14.90 14.34 10.92
C ILE A 259 15.80 13.50 10.01
N GLU A 260 15.23 12.62 9.19
CA GLU A 260 15.97 11.83 8.18
C GLU A 260 16.74 12.73 7.21
N THR A 261 16.11 13.80 6.74
CA THR A 261 16.73 14.76 5.80
C THR A 261 17.93 15.46 6.45
N ILE A 262 17.80 15.89 7.70
CA ILE A 262 18.90 16.53 8.44
C ILE A 262 20.05 15.55 8.64
N LEU A 263 19.76 14.30 9.01
CA LEU A 263 20.78 13.27 9.16
C LEU A 263 21.48 12.97 7.84
N GLN A 264 20.74 12.88 6.73
CA GLN A 264 21.28 12.65 5.39
C GLN A 264 22.14 13.82 4.88
N SER A 265 22.03 15.02 5.46
CA SER A 265 22.93 16.13 5.12
C SER A 265 24.36 15.92 5.64
N HIS A 266 24.56 15.01 6.60
CA HIS A 266 25.87 14.75 7.18
C HIS A 266 26.74 13.89 6.24
N PRO A 267 27.98 14.32 5.89
CA PRO A 267 28.80 13.66 4.86
C PRO A 267 29.21 12.22 5.17
N SER A 268 29.12 11.78 6.42
CA SER A 268 29.39 10.39 6.85
C SER A 268 28.15 9.50 6.89
N VAL A 269 26.95 10.05 6.67
CA VAL A 269 25.68 9.31 6.66
C VAL A 269 25.36 8.87 5.24
N GLN A 270 25.11 7.57 5.04
CA GLN A 270 24.75 7.00 3.75
C GLN A 270 23.23 6.92 3.58
N GLU A 271 22.53 6.37 4.57
CA GLU A 271 21.06 6.33 4.64
C GLU A 271 20.63 6.59 6.09
N ALA A 272 19.45 7.19 6.30
CA ALA A 272 18.87 7.41 7.61
C ALA A 272 17.35 7.17 7.56
N ALA A 273 16.82 6.50 8.59
CA ALA A 273 15.39 6.24 8.78
C ALA A 273 15.01 6.57 10.23
N VAL A 274 13.89 7.23 10.48
CA VAL A 274 13.49 7.69 11.82
C VAL A 274 12.13 7.12 12.18
N VAL A 275 11.98 6.64 13.41
CA VAL A 275 10.74 6.03 13.91
C VAL A 275 10.42 6.51 15.32
N GLY A 276 9.16 6.34 15.73
CA GLY A 276 8.72 6.59 17.10
C GLY A 276 9.07 5.42 18.01
N LYS A 277 9.89 5.67 19.02
CA LYS A 277 10.17 4.71 20.09
C LYS A 277 9.16 4.93 21.22
N PRO A 278 8.29 3.97 21.57
CA PRO A 278 7.34 4.13 22.66
C PRO A 278 8.01 4.59 23.97
N HIS A 279 7.38 5.54 24.66
CA HIS A 279 7.83 6.13 25.91
C HIS A 279 6.65 6.31 26.87
N GLU A 280 6.79 5.87 28.12
CA GLU A 280 5.67 5.77 29.08
C GLU A 280 4.97 7.10 29.38
N ILE A 281 5.71 8.22 29.33
CA ILE A 281 5.17 9.55 29.67
C ILE A 281 4.98 10.44 28.43
N ASP A 282 5.78 10.22 27.40
CA ASP A 282 5.86 11.14 26.26
C ASP A 282 5.26 10.54 24.98
N ASP A 283 4.53 9.43 25.12
CA ASP A 283 4.01 8.56 24.07
C ASP A 283 5.11 7.92 23.21
N GLU A 284 5.87 8.70 22.44
CA GLU A 284 6.96 8.24 21.58
C GLU A 284 8.12 9.25 21.54
N HIS A 285 9.36 8.74 21.51
CA HIS A 285 10.57 9.52 21.28
C HIS A 285 11.13 9.26 19.88
N PRO A 286 11.53 10.29 19.10
CA PRO A 286 12.19 10.07 17.82
C PRO A 286 13.52 9.30 17.97
N LEU A 287 13.64 8.18 17.25
CA LEU A 287 14.82 7.31 17.19
C LEU A 287 15.28 7.20 15.73
N ALA A 288 16.56 7.45 15.48
CA ALA A 288 17.13 7.29 14.14
C ALA A 288 17.89 5.97 13.98
N PHE A 289 17.76 5.35 12.82
CA PHE A 289 18.65 4.33 12.29
C PHE A 289 19.50 4.94 11.19
N VAL A 290 20.80 4.65 11.14
CA VAL A 290 21.75 5.31 10.25
C VAL A 290 22.76 4.30 9.70
N THR A 291 22.97 4.27 8.38
CA THR A 291 24.12 3.58 7.78
C THR A 291 25.22 4.57 7.46
N LYS A 292 26.49 4.15 7.57
CA LYS A 292 27.65 5.01 7.34
C LYS A 292 28.16 4.89 5.91
N VAL A 293 28.67 5.99 5.35
CA VAL A 293 29.45 5.94 4.11
C VAL A 293 30.72 5.12 4.36
N PRO A 294 31.05 4.10 3.55
CA PRO A 294 32.24 3.27 3.76
C PRO A 294 33.52 4.10 3.92
N GLY A 295 34.27 3.82 4.99
CA GLY A 295 35.53 4.52 5.31
C GLY A 295 35.36 5.91 5.93
N ARG A 296 34.14 6.33 6.29
CA ARG A 296 33.88 7.56 7.05
C ARG A 296 33.32 7.22 8.43
N GLU A 297 33.76 7.98 9.42
CA GLU A 297 33.27 7.86 10.79
C GLU A 297 32.32 9.00 11.16
N VAL A 298 31.39 8.67 12.06
CA VAL A 298 30.49 9.60 12.74
C VAL A 298 29.97 8.92 14.01
N THR A 299 29.76 9.70 15.05
CA THR A 299 29.27 9.26 16.36
C THR A 299 27.77 9.54 16.53
N GLU A 300 27.13 8.82 17.46
CA GLU A 300 25.72 9.05 17.82
C GLU A 300 25.51 10.50 18.30
N GLN A 301 26.39 10.99 19.17
CA GLN A 301 26.27 12.35 19.73
C GLN A 301 26.39 13.43 18.65
N GLU A 302 27.29 13.29 17.68
CA GLU A 302 27.40 14.24 16.56
C GLU A 302 26.11 14.36 15.76
N LEU A 303 25.40 13.24 15.54
CA LEU A 303 24.13 13.23 14.82
C LEU A 303 22.96 13.74 15.66
N ILE A 304 22.95 13.44 16.97
CA ILE A 304 21.98 14.03 17.91
C ILE A 304 22.15 15.55 17.97
N ASP A 305 23.40 16.03 18.08
CA ASP A 305 23.72 17.45 18.15
C ASP A 305 23.40 18.17 16.83
N LEU A 306 23.70 17.52 15.69
CA LEU A 306 23.31 18.01 14.37
C LEU A 306 21.81 18.24 14.28
N VAL A 307 21.01 17.23 14.65
CA VAL A 307 19.55 17.34 14.63
C VAL A 307 19.09 18.41 15.63
N ALA A 308 19.60 18.39 16.87
CA ALA A 308 19.21 19.33 17.92
C ALA A 308 19.56 20.80 17.61
N LYS A 309 20.50 21.05 16.69
CA LYS A 309 20.84 22.38 16.20
C LYS A 309 19.84 22.91 15.17
N GLU A 310 19.27 22.03 14.37
CA GLU A 310 18.39 22.37 13.24
C GLU A 310 16.89 22.24 13.56
N VAL A 311 16.52 21.54 14.65
CA VAL A 311 15.12 21.30 15.04
C VAL A 311 14.75 21.87 16.42
N MET A 312 13.46 22.13 16.61
CA MET A 312 12.90 22.51 17.92
C MET A 312 13.07 21.40 18.96
N ASP A 313 13.05 21.75 20.25
CA ASP A 313 13.22 20.79 21.33
C ASP A 313 12.30 19.58 21.20
N THR A 314 11.06 19.75 20.76
CA THR A 314 10.07 18.68 20.54
C THR A 314 10.48 17.61 19.53
N ASN A 315 11.35 17.94 18.56
CA ASN A 315 11.71 17.06 17.44
C ASN A 315 13.09 16.42 17.62
N ARG A 316 13.74 16.59 18.77
CA ARG A 316 15.06 16.02 19.07
C ARG A 316 15.01 14.49 19.12
N LEU A 317 16.12 13.88 18.74
CA LEU A 317 16.36 12.43 18.79
C LEU A 317 16.53 11.90 20.23
N ARG A 318 15.49 12.04 21.06
CA ARG A 318 15.47 11.54 22.44
C ARG A 318 15.53 10.01 22.51
N GLY A 319 15.15 9.33 21.42
CA GLY A 319 15.26 7.90 21.26
C GLY A 319 16.70 7.44 21.00
N GLY A 320 17.58 8.34 20.53
CA GLY A 320 18.99 8.07 20.18
C GLY A 320 19.23 7.89 18.68
N VAL A 321 20.44 7.43 18.34
CA VAL A 321 20.83 7.02 16.97
C VAL A 321 21.45 5.62 17.01
N ILE A 322 20.96 4.72 16.16
CA ILE A 322 21.46 3.36 16.01
C ILE A 322 22.16 3.24 14.64
N PHE A 323 23.41 2.81 14.64
CA PHE A 323 24.14 2.53 13.39
C PHE A 323 23.84 1.13 12.87
N LEU A 324 23.50 1.03 11.58
CA LEU A 324 23.26 -0.21 10.86
C LEU A 324 24.36 -0.44 9.81
N GLU A 325 24.64 -1.70 9.51
CA GLU A 325 25.51 -2.06 8.37
C GLU A 325 24.79 -1.81 7.02
N SER A 326 23.47 -2.03 6.97
CA SER A 326 22.63 -1.73 5.81
C SER A 326 21.17 -1.48 6.22
N MET A 327 20.42 -0.75 5.39
CA MET A 327 19.00 -0.47 5.65
C MET A 327 18.09 -1.62 5.17
N PRO A 328 17.04 -1.98 5.93
CA PRO A 328 16.08 -2.99 5.52
C PRO A 328 15.25 -2.49 4.31
N ARG A 329 15.17 -3.31 3.26
CA ARG A 329 14.40 -3.03 2.04
C ARG A 329 13.39 -4.15 1.77
N THR A 330 12.23 -3.83 1.20
CA THR A 330 11.27 -4.83 0.67
C THR A 330 11.69 -5.27 -0.73
N ALA A 331 11.82 -6.58 -0.96
CA ALA A 331 12.08 -7.15 -2.28
C ALA A 331 10.79 -7.73 -2.88
N THR A 332 10.50 -7.42 -4.15
CA THR A 332 9.47 -8.10 -4.95
C THR A 332 10.03 -8.37 -6.32
N ASP A 333 10.37 -9.64 -6.59
CA ASP A 333 10.21 -10.29 -7.91
C ASP A 333 10.71 -11.75 -7.84
N LYS A 334 9.88 -12.78 -7.56
CA LYS A 334 10.30 -14.20 -7.73
C LYS A 334 9.20 -15.19 -8.10
N GLN A 335 9.55 -16.04 -9.07
CA GLN A 335 8.82 -17.24 -9.51
C GLN A 335 8.89 -18.39 -8.49
N LYS A 336 7.85 -19.24 -8.48
CA LYS A 336 7.73 -20.48 -7.68
C LYS A 336 8.91 -21.44 -7.88
N GLN A 337 9.60 -21.80 -6.79
CA GLN A 337 10.53 -22.93 -6.74
C GLN A 337 10.46 -23.67 -5.38
N LYS A 338 10.80 -24.97 -5.40
CA LYS A 338 10.78 -25.85 -4.23
C LYS A 338 11.70 -25.33 -3.11
N VAL A 339 11.16 -25.23 -1.91
CA VAL A 339 11.84 -24.81 -0.68
C VAL A 339 12.76 -25.92 -0.18
N LYS A 340 13.88 -25.57 0.45
CA LYS A 340 14.83 -26.54 1.00
C LYS A 340 14.56 -26.74 2.50
N ILE A 341 14.34 -27.98 2.94
CA ILE A 341 14.18 -28.33 4.36
C ILE A 341 15.40 -29.14 4.80
N GLU A 342 16.13 -28.66 5.81
CA GLU A 342 17.29 -29.33 6.38
C GLU A 342 17.20 -29.28 7.91
N ASN A 343 17.28 -30.44 8.58
CA ASN A 343 17.15 -30.54 10.05
C ASN A 343 15.90 -29.82 10.60
N ASN A 344 14.77 -29.93 9.91
CA ASN A 344 13.50 -29.25 10.24
C ASN A 344 13.56 -27.70 10.22
N ILE A 345 14.60 -27.13 9.59
CA ILE A 345 14.69 -25.70 9.26
C ILE A 345 14.32 -25.54 7.79
N VAL A 346 13.27 -24.76 7.53
CA VAL A 346 12.77 -24.45 6.18
C VAL A 346 13.47 -23.19 5.68
N LYS A 347 14.18 -23.28 4.54
CA LYS A 347 15.05 -22.20 4.03
C LYS A 347 14.53 -21.65 2.70
N GLY A 348 14.41 -20.33 2.62
CA GLY A 348 14.19 -19.60 1.39
C GLY A 348 15.43 -19.56 0.51
N LYS A 349 15.27 -19.10 -0.73
CA LYS A 349 16.33 -19.10 -1.74
C LYS A 349 17.48 -18.17 -1.33
N GLU A 350 18.70 -18.67 -1.40
CA GLU A 350 19.91 -17.85 -1.23
C GLU A 350 20.14 -16.97 -2.46
N VAL A 351 20.22 -15.65 -2.27
CA VAL A 351 20.50 -14.68 -3.34
C VAL A 351 21.56 -13.69 -2.88
N ALA A 352 22.66 -13.60 -3.64
CA ALA A 352 23.72 -12.63 -3.45
C ALA A 352 23.27 -11.24 -3.92
N PHE A 353 23.46 -10.22 -3.09
CA PHE A 353 23.27 -8.82 -3.47
C PHE A 353 24.65 -8.19 -3.73
N GLU A 354 24.99 -7.93 -5.00
CA GLU A 354 26.10 -7.03 -5.35
C GLU A 354 25.55 -5.61 -5.50
N ILE A 355 26.09 -4.67 -4.71
CA ILE A 355 25.79 -3.25 -4.82
C ILE A 355 26.99 -2.56 -5.48
N SER A 356 26.86 -2.15 -6.74
CA SER A 356 27.84 -1.29 -7.42
C SER A 356 27.32 0.15 -7.46
N TYR A 357 27.87 1.02 -6.61
CA TYR A 357 27.71 2.48 -6.72
C TYR A 357 28.95 3.04 -7.38
N THR A 358 28.93 3.37 -8.68
CA THR A 358 30.04 4.17 -9.24
C THR A 358 29.69 4.99 -10.50
N HIS A 359 29.91 6.30 -10.37
CA HIS A 359 30.40 7.27 -11.39
C HIS A 359 29.43 8.02 -12.35
N LEU A 360 28.24 7.54 -12.72
CA LEU A 360 27.45 8.25 -13.74
C LEU A 360 26.69 9.49 -13.24
N GLY A 361 26.10 9.44 -12.04
CA GLY A 361 25.32 10.55 -11.48
C GLY A 361 26.15 11.82 -11.25
N LYS A 362 27.39 11.64 -10.77
CA LYS A 362 28.33 12.74 -10.52
C LYS A 362 28.83 13.39 -11.82
N TYR A 363 29.10 12.59 -12.86
CA TYR A 363 29.52 13.12 -14.17
C TYR A 363 28.44 13.95 -14.85
N ILE A 364 27.15 13.58 -14.69
CA ILE A 364 26.02 14.33 -15.24
C ILE A 364 25.82 15.64 -14.47
N LEU A 365 25.84 15.59 -13.13
CA LEU A 365 25.66 16.78 -12.28
C LEU A 365 26.77 17.83 -12.48
N ASP A 366 28.02 17.40 -12.66
CA ASP A 366 29.17 18.31 -12.87
C ASP A 366 29.16 18.99 -14.25
N ASN A 367 28.34 18.52 -15.20
CA ASN A 367 28.29 19.03 -16.58
C ASN A 367 26.93 19.63 -17.00
N ILE A 368 25.95 19.72 -16.09
CA ILE A 368 24.67 20.38 -16.38
C ILE A 368 24.82 21.89 -16.18
N SER A 369 24.75 22.64 -17.29
CA SER A 369 24.39 24.05 -17.27
C SER A 369 22.86 24.14 -17.42
N VAL A 370 22.15 24.34 -16.31
CA VAL A 370 20.73 24.68 -16.35
C VAL A 370 20.61 26.04 -17.02
N SER A 371 20.08 26.09 -18.24
CA SER A 371 19.76 27.36 -18.90
C SER A 371 18.65 28.05 -18.10
N PRO A 372 18.89 29.23 -17.49
CA PRO A 372 17.91 29.93 -16.66
C PRO A 372 16.67 30.39 -17.42
N ASP A 373 16.74 30.49 -18.74
CA ASP A 373 15.76 31.18 -19.57
C ASP A 373 14.43 30.43 -19.76
N LYS A 374 14.39 29.11 -19.53
CA LYS A 374 13.13 28.32 -19.67
C LYS A 374 12.30 28.24 -18.38
N ALA A 375 12.92 28.35 -17.21
CA ALA A 375 12.21 28.31 -15.92
C ALA A 375 11.35 29.57 -15.66
N ALA A 376 11.69 30.69 -16.31
CA ALA A 376 10.99 31.96 -16.14
C ALA A 376 9.62 32.03 -16.86
N GLN A 377 9.32 31.14 -17.81
CA GLN A 377 8.13 31.26 -18.68
C GLN A 377 6.85 30.57 -18.16
N GLN A 378 6.86 29.94 -16.97
CA GLN A 378 5.71 29.17 -16.47
C GLN A 378 5.32 29.46 -15.01
N LYS A 379 5.44 30.71 -14.55
CA LYS A 379 4.81 31.13 -13.28
C LYS A 379 3.30 31.25 -13.47
N GLN A 380 2.57 30.14 -13.37
CA GLN A 380 1.11 30.17 -13.27
C GLN A 380 0.74 30.61 -11.84
N LYS A 381 0.25 31.85 -11.70
CA LYS A 381 -0.19 32.36 -10.40
C LYS A 381 -1.44 31.61 -9.96
N VAL A 382 -1.31 30.76 -8.95
CA VAL A 382 -2.42 29.98 -8.39
C VAL A 382 -3.33 30.91 -7.58
N LYS A 383 -4.63 30.62 -7.56
CA LYS A 383 -5.60 31.41 -6.82
C LYS A 383 -5.69 30.88 -5.38
N ILE A 384 -5.44 31.74 -4.40
CA ILE A 384 -5.54 31.41 -2.97
C ILE A 384 -6.63 32.29 -2.36
N GLU A 385 -7.68 31.67 -1.82
CA GLU A 385 -8.79 32.36 -1.15
C GLU A 385 -9.08 31.67 0.18
N ASN A 386 -9.06 32.43 1.29
CA ASN A 386 -9.28 31.89 2.64
C ASN A 386 -8.37 30.67 2.94
N ASN A 387 -7.10 30.75 2.55
CA ASN A 387 -6.11 29.65 2.67
C ASN A 387 -6.48 28.35 1.92
N ILE A 388 -7.44 28.42 1.00
CA ILE A 388 -7.75 27.33 0.06
C ILE A 388 -7.04 27.66 -1.26
N VAL A 389 -6.12 26.78 -1.65
CA VAL A 389 -5.39 26.88 -2.91
C VAL A 389 -6.22 26.21 -4.00
N LYS A 390 -6.58 26.96 -5.04
CA LYS A 390 -7.49 26.53 -6.10
C LYS A 390 -6.76 26.39 -7.43
N GLY A 391 -6.89 25.21 -8.02
CA GLY A 391 -6.49 24.96 -9.39
C GLY A 391 -7.31 25.80 -10.37
N LYS A 392 -6.84 25.84 -11.62
CA LYS A 392 -7.53 26.61 -12.66
C LYS A 392 -8.96 26.09 -12.82
N GLU A 393 -9.93 26.99 -12.72
CA GLU A 393 -11.32 26.67 -13.05
C GLU A 393 -11.43 26.54 -14.57
N VAL A 394 -11.87 25.37 -15.02
CA VAL A 394 -12.09 25.07 -16.42
C VAL A 394 -13.55 24.66 -16.54
N ALA A 395 -14.27 25.21 -17.52
CA ALA A 395 -15.64 24.78 -17.77
C ALA A 395 -15.62 23.36 -18.36
N PHE A 396 -16.46 22.46 -17.82
CA PHE A 396 -16.64 21.12 -18.36
C PHE A 396 -18.07 20.94 -18.79
N GLU A 397 -18.26 20.59 -20.06
CA GLU A 397 -19.55 20.16 -20.58
C GLU A 397 -19.51 18.64 -20.76
N ILE A 398 -20.31 17.93 -19.97
CA ILE A 398 -20.41 16.47 -20.06
C ILE A 398 -21.58 16.14 -20.98
N SER A 399 -21.29 15.83 -22.24
CA SER A 399 -22.31 15.47 -23.25
C SER A 399 -22.84 14.04 -23.13
N TYR A 400 -22.37 13.27 -22.15
CA TYR A 400 -22.66 11.84 -21.99
C TYR A 400 -23.25 11.50 -20.61
N THR A 401 -24.18 10.54 -20.58
CA THR A 401 -24.89 10.15 -19.35
C THR A 401 -24.22 8.99 -18.58
N HIS A 402 -23.35 8.22 -19.24
CA HIS A 402 -22.47 7.20 -18.64
C HIS A 402 -21.23 6.92 -19.51
N LEU A 403 -20.15 6.43 -18.87
CA LEU A 403 -18.84 6.19 -19.49
C LEU A 403 -18.87 5.13 -20.60
N GLY A 404 -19.71 4.09 -20.47
CA GLY A 404 -19.82 3.03 -21.47
C GLY A 404 -20.25 3.54 -22.84
N LYS A 405 -21.24 4.45 -22.90
CA LYS A 405 -21.65 5.08 -24.15
C LYS A 405 -20.56 5.97 -24.72
N TYR A 406 -19.87 6.74 -23.86
CA TYR A 406 -18.78 7.61 -24.29
C TYR A 406 -17.65 6.82 -24.97
N ILE A 407 -17.29 5.67 -24.40
CA ILE A 407 -16.32 4.73 -24.99
C ILE A 407 -16.84 4.17 -26.32
N LEU A 408 -18.06 3.63 -26.33
CA LEU A 408 -18.63 2.97 -27.50
C LEU A 408 -18.71 3.89 -28.71
N ASP A 409 -19.12 5.14 -28.50
CA ASP A 409 -19.23 6.14 -29.56
C ASP A 409 -17.83 6.48 -30.12
N ASN A 410 -16.82 6.67 -29.27
CA ASN A 410 -15.45 7.03 -29.71
C ASN A 410 -14.71 5.90 -30.44
N ILE A 411 -14.78 4.67 -29.92
CA ILE A 411 -14.12 3.52 -30.57
C ILE A 411 -14.79 3.19 -31.92
N SER A 412 -16.06 3.60 -32.11
CA SER A 412 -16.78 3.40 -33.37
C SER A 412 -16.36 4.35 -34.49
N VAL A 413 -15.68 5.47 -34.18
CA VAL A 413 -15.31 6.49 -35.18
C VAL A 413 -14.19 6.03 -36.13
N SER A 414 -13.29 5.13 -35.71
CA SER A 414 -12.22 4.61 -36.58
C SER A 414 -11.91 3.15 -36.27
N PRO A 415 -12.78 2.24 -36.73
CA PRO A 415 -12.68 0.82 -36.40
C PRO A 415 -11.37 0.21 -36.88
N ASP A 416 -10.82 0.64 -38.01
CA ASP A 416 -9.61 0.04 -38.59
C ASP A 416 -8.30 0.51 -37.94
N LYS A 417 -8.35 1.52 -37.06
CA LYS A 417 -7.16 2.02 -36.37
C LYS A 417 -6.75 1.01 -35.28
N ALA A 418 -5.44 0.81 -35.12
CA ALA A 418 -4.89 0.00 -34.03
C ALA A 418 -5.38 0.54 -32.68
N ALA A 419 -5.99 -0.34 -31.88
CA ALA A 419 -6.38 -0.04 -30.50
C ALA A 419 -5.33 -0.55 -29.53
N GLN A 420 -4.80 -1.75 -29.77
CA GLN A 420 -3.90 -2.43 -28.86
C GLN A 420 -2.79 -3.13 -29.62
N ILE A 421 -1.58 -3.12 -29.06
CA ILE A 421 -0.43 -3.83 -29.59
C ILE A 421 0.17 -4.64 -28.45
N ASP A 422 0.30 -5.95 -28.64
CA ASP A 422 1.05 -6.81 -27.73
C ASP A 422 2.55 -6.59 -27.97
N ALA A 423 3.26 -6.10 -26.96
CA ALA A 423 4.66 -5.70 -27.12
C ALA A 423 5.59 -6.86 -27.48
N ALA A 424 5.30 -8.06 -26.94
CA ALA A 424 6.14 -9.23 -27.11
C ALA A 424 5.95 -9.84 -28.51
N THR A 425 4.70 -10.01 -28.93
CA THR A 425 4.36 -10.71 -30.18
C THR A 425 4.20 -9.78 -31.37
N GLY A 426 3.99 -8.48 -31.14
CA GLY A 426 3.62 -7.51 -32.18
C GLY A 426 2.20 -7.67 -32.71
N LYS A 427 1.38 -8.55 -32.12
CA LYS A 427 -0.02 -8.73 -32.50
C LYS A 427 -0.80 -7.44 -32.26
N ILE A 428 -1.60 -7.04 -33.24
CA ILE A 428 -2.42 -5.83 -33.21
C ILE A 428 -3.89 -6.22 -33.10
N ASP A 429 -4.63 -5.52 -32.25
CA ASP A 429 -6.09 -5.56 -32.16
C ASP A 429 -6.62 -4.16 -32.56
N THR A 430 -7.56 -4.09 -33.50
CA THR A 430 -8.11 -2.80 -33.96
C THR A 430 -9.24 -2.32 -33.03
N PHE A 431 -9.64 -1.05 -33.13
CA PHE A 431 -10.81 -0.56 -32.38
C PHE A 431 -12.10 -1.29 -32.76
N GLY A 432 -12.21 -1.74 -34.03
CA GLY A 432 -13.30 -2.58 -34.52
C GLY A 432 -13.32 -3.95 -33.83
N ASP A 433 -12.16 -4.63 -33.78
CA ASP A 433 -12.03 -5.92 -33.11
C ASP A 433 -12.39 -5.81 -31.61
N VAL A 434 -11.83 -4.81 -30.93
CA VAL A 434 -12.09 -4.53 -29.52
C VAL A 434 -13.58 -4.27 -29.29
N LYS A 435 -14.20 -3.43 -30.12
CA LYS A 435 -15.64 -3.12 -30.04
C LYS A 435 -16.48 -4.38 -30.19
N ASP A 436 -16.26 -5.16 -31.24
CA ASP A 436 -17.09 -6.32 -31.56
C ASP A 436 -16.98 -7.40 -30.47
N ARG A 437 -15.75 -7.64 -29.97
CA ARG A 437 -15.49 -8.58 -28.88
C ARG A 437 -16.13 -8.10 -27.57
N SER A 438 -16.06 -6.81 -27.27
CA SER A 438 -16.66 -6.21 -26.08
C SER A 438 -18.20 -6.27 -26.11
N ILE A 439 -18.82 -6.03 -27.27
CA ILE A 439 -20.28 -6.17 -27.45
C ILE A 439 -20.70 -7.63 -27.29
N ARG A 440 -19.97 -8.58 -27.90
CA ARG A 440 -20.27 -10.02 -27.72
C ARG A 440 -20.16 -10.44 -26.25
N CYS A 441 -19.14 -9.97 -25.55
CA CYS A 441 -18.97 -10.19 -24.12
C CYS A 441 -20.13 -9.58 -23.31
N ALA A 442 -20.54 -8.34 -23.61
CA ALA A 442 -21.68 -7.69 -22.94
C ALA A 442 -23.00 -8.45 -23.16
N VAL A 443 -23.27 -8.90 -24.39
CA VAL A 443 -24.44 -9.73 -24.69
C VAL A 443 -24.41 -11.04 -23.92
N TRP A 444 -23.23 -11.66 -23.79
CA TRP A 444 -23.05 -12.89 -23.02
C TRP A 444 -23.28 -12.66 -21.52
N LEU A 445 -22.69 -11.62 -20.92
CA LEU A 445 -22.90 -11.25 -19.52
C LEU A 445 -24.37 -10.99 -19.22
N ARG A 446 -25.07 -10.25 -20.09
CA ARG A 446 -26.52 -10.02 -19.98
C ARG A 446 -27.31 -11.33 -20.05
N LYS A 447 -26.94 -12.29 -20.90
CA LYS A 447 -27.56 -13.64 -20.94
C LYS A 447 -27.30 -14.44 -19.67
N LYS A 448 -26.20 -14.18 -18.96
CA LYS A 448 -25.91 -14.76 -17.63
C LYS A 448 -26.64 -14.07 -16.48
N GLY A 449 -27.47 -13.07 -16.78
CA GLY A 449 -28.32 -12.40 -15.81
C GLY A 449 -27.72 -11.13 -15.21
N ILE A 450 -26.55 -10.69 -15.66
CA ILE A 450 -25.95 -9.42 -15.22
C ILE A 450 -26.86 -8.25 -15.62
N ARG A 451 -27.17 -7.41 -14.63
CA ARG A 451 -28.01 -6.21 -14.73
C ARG A 451 -27.19 -4.96 -14.40
N PRO A 452 -27.68 -3.76 -14.76
CA PRO A 452 -27.09 -2.52 -14.28
C PRO A 452 -26.96 -2.52 -12.75
N ASN A 453 -25.84 -2.01 -12.23
CA ASN A 453 -25.43 -2.00 -10.82
C ASN A 453 -24.97 -3.34 -10.20
N ASP A 454 -25.03 -4.47 -10.92
CA ASP A 454 -24.32 -5.68 -10.48
C ASP A 454 -22.81 -5.45 -10.58
N VAL A 455 -22.04 -5.94 -9.61
CA VAL A 455 -20.57 -5.82 -9.63
C VAL A 455 -19.95 -7.01 -10.35
N VAL A 456 -19.17 -6.73 -11.40
CA VAL A 456 -18.41 -7.74 -12.15
C VAL A 456 -16.97 -7.74 -11.66
N ALA A 457 -16.55 -8.78 -10.94
CA ALA A 457 -15.15 -8.96 -10.59
C ALA A 457 -14.35 -9.41 -11.83
N ILE A 458 -13.21 -8.77 -12.10
CA ILE A 458 -12.35 -9.08 -13.25
C ILE A 458 -10.94 -9.38 -12.74
N CYS A 459 -10.51 -10.63 -12.92
CA CYS A 459 -9.17 -11.11 -12.59
C CYS A 459 -8.38 -11.34 -13.88
N THR A 460 -7.30 -10.59 -14.11
CA THR A 460 -6.56 -10.64 -15.37
C THR A 460 -5.18 -10.02 -15.24
N ASP A 461 -4.22 -10.62 -15.95
CA ASP A 461 -2.93 -10.01 -16.26
C ASP A 461 -3.04 -9.04 -17.45
N ASN A 462 -1.91 -8.46 -17.85
CA ASN A 462 -1.80 -7.57 -19.00
C ASN A 462 -1.74 -8.36 -20.32
N HIS A 463 -2.84 -8.42 -21.05
CA HIS A 463 -2.89 -8.94 -22.42
C HIS A 463 -3.96 -8.23 -23.27
N LEU A 464 -4.07 -8.60 -24.54
CA LEU A 464 -5.00 -7.96 -25.49
C LEU A 464 -6.47 -8.07 -25.08
N ASP A 465 -6.84 -9.06 -24.26
CA ASP A 465 -8.25 -9.31 -23.94
C ASP A 465 -8.69 -8.64 -22.63
N THR A 466 -7.74 -8.09 -21.86
CA THR A 466 -7.98 -7.41 -20.57
C THR A 466 -9.06 -6.33 -20.65
N CYS A 467 -9.08 -5.54 -21.73
CA CYS A 467 -10.05 -4.44 -21.88
C CYS A 467 -11.46 -4.91 -22.29
N ILE A 468 -11.62 -6.14 -22.81
CA ILE A 468 -12.87 -6.66 -23.33
C ILE A 468 -13.95 -6.80 -22.24
N PRO A 469 -13.71 -7.48 -21.10
CA PRO A 469 -14.69 -7.54 -20.01
C PRO A 469 -14.90 -6.18 -19.33
N VAL A 470 -13.88 -5.31 -19.32
CA VAL A 470 -13.98 -3.93 -18.79
C VAL A 470 -15.02 -3.13 -19.58
N PHE A 471 -14.87 -3.06 -20.90
CA PHE A 471 -15.81 -2.34 -21.75
C PHE A 471 -17.19 -2.99 -21.74
N ALA A 472 -17.26 -4.32 -21.72
CA ALA A 472 -18.52 -5.05 -21.62
C ALA A 472 -19.32 -4.69 -20.36
N ALA A 473 -18.67 -4.67 -19.18
CA ALA A 473 -19.32 -4.27 -17.93
C ALA A 473 -19.82 -2.82 -17.99
N LEU A 474 -18.98 -1.90 -18.49
CA LEU A 474 -19.34 -0.48 -18.63
C LEU A 474 -20.49 -0.24 -19.62
N TYR A 475 -20.60 -1.03 -20.69
CA TYR A 475 -21.73 -0.97 -21.63
C TYR A 475 -23.05 -1.39 -20.99
N LEU A 476 -23.00 -2.34 -20.05
CA LEU A 476 -24.17 -2.81 -19.31
C LEU A 476 -24.55 -1.89 -18.14
N GLY A 477 -23.75 -0.87 -17.82
CA GLY A 477 -23.92 -0.07 -16.61
C GLY A 477 -23.65 -0.86 -15.32
N ALA A 478 -22.85 -1.92 -15.43
CA ALA A 478 -22.39 -2.73 -14.30
C ALA A 478 -21.02 -2.20 -13.84
N PRO A 479 -20.87 -1.80 -12.56
CA PRO A 479 -19.55 -1.54 -12.01
C PRO A 479 -18.65 -2.78 -12.13
N TYR A 480 -17.36 -2.59 -12.38
CA TYR A 480 -16.41 -3.69 -12.28
C TYR A 480 -15.41 -3.48 -11.14
N LEU A 481 -14.95 -4.59 -10.58
CA LEU A 481 -13.96 -4.67 -9.51
C LEU A 481 -12.75 -5.44 -10.05
N PRO A 482 -11.65 -4.77 -10.38
CA PRO A 482 -10.39 -5.44 -10.66
C PRO A 482 -9.91 -6.19 -9.41
N ILE A 483 -9.56 -7.45 -9.60
CA ILE A 483 -8.87 -8.28 -8.60
C ILE A 483 -7.62 -8.87 -9.24
N ASP A 484 -6.64 -9.21 -8.42
CA ASP A 484 -5.41 -9.87 -8.85
C ASP A 484 -5.36 -11.24 -8.17
N ASP A 485 -5.01 -12.28 -8.94
CA ASP A 485 -4.77 -13.63 -8.41
C ASP A 485 -3.46 -13.70 -7.62
N ALA A 486 -2.59 -12.70 -7.79
CA ALA A 486 -1.34 -12.49 -7.09
C ALA A 486 -1.46 -11.52 -5.90
N SER A 487 -2.54 -11.63 -5.11
CA SER A 487 -2.50 -11.03 -3.76
C SER A 487 -1.61 -11.93 -2.90
N ASP A 488 -0.30 -11.73 -2.86
CA ASP A 488 0.57 -12.56 -2.02
C ASP A 488 0.11 -12.44 -0.55
N ILE A 489 -0.22 -13.56 0.10
CA ILE A 489 -0.41 -13.57 1.56
C ILE A 489 1.00 -13.51 2.16
N LEU A 490 1.27 -12.44 2.91
CA LEU A 490 2.56 -12.16 3.53
C LEU A 490 2.46 -12.37 5.04
N TYR A 491 3.48 -12.99 5.63
CA TYR A 491 3.65 -13.01 7.09
C TYR A 491 5.05 -12.52 7.45
N GLY A 492 5.14 -11.80 8.56
CA GLY A 492 6.34 -11.13 9.04
C GLY A 492 6.06 -10.24 10.25
N SER A 493 7.10 -9.71 10.87
CA SER A 493 7.00 -8.75 11.98
C SER A 493 8.05 -7.65 11.83
N THR A 494 7.95 -6.60 12.65
CA THR A 494 8.96 -5.52 12.67
C THR A 494 10.35 -6.07 13.02
N GLU A 495 10.40 -7.11 13.84
CA GLU A 495 11.62 -7.76 14.31
C GLU A 495 12.31 -8.65 13.28
N VAL A 496 11.64 -9.08 12.21
CA VAL A 496 12.22 -9.99 11.20
C VAL A 496 11.97 -9.58 9.75
N GLY A 497 11.22 -8.51 9.54
CA GLY A 497 10.74 -8.10 8.22
C GLY A 497 9.78 -9.12 7.64
N LEU A 498 9.79 -9.24 6.30
CA LEU A 498 9.01 -10.23 5.58
C LEU A 498 9.59 -11.63 5.83
N ALA A 499 8.78 -12.54 6.36
CA ALA A 499 9.19 -13.90 6.69
C ALA A 499 8.74 -14.92 5.66
N THR A 500 7.46 -14.90 5.26
CA THR A 500 6.91 -15.83 4.26
C THR A 500 6.10 -15.09 3.20
N VAL A 501 6.03 -15.71 2.01
CA VAL A 501 5.25 -15.23 0.87
C VAL A 501 4.46 -16.39 0.31
N GLN A 502 3.15 -16.22 0.20
CA GLN A 502 2.30 -17.17 -0.50
C GLN A 502 2.10 -16.73 -1.94
N GLN A 503 2.89 -17.33 -2.84
CA GLN A 503 2.83 -17.08 -4.28
C GLN A 503 1.73 -17.91 -5.00
N SER A 504 0.98 -18.74 -4.28
CA SER A 504 -0.15 -19.53 -4.82
C SER A 504 -1.22 -19.85 -3.80
N TYR A 505 -2.47 -19.72 -4.23
CA TYR A 505 -3.66 -20.03 -3.45
C TYR A 505 -4.02 -21.53 -3.38
N ASP A 506 -3.08 -22.43 -3.69
CA ASP A 506 -3.30 -23.88 -3.68
C ASP A 506 -3.64 -24.38 -2.25
N LYS A 507 -3.24 -23.60 -1.23
CA LYS A 507 -3.46 -23.85 0.20
C LYS A 507 -3.95 -22.56 0.88
N PRO A 508 -5.24 -22.21 0.81
CA PRO A 508 -5.76 -20.90 1.22
C PRO A 508 -5.58 -20.54 2.70
N GLU A 509 -5.26 -21.51 3.56
CA GLU A 509 -4.99 -21.31 5.00
C GLU A 509 -3.51 -21.06 5.33
N SER A 510 -2.63 -21.18 4.34
CA SER A 510 -1.18 -20.99 4.47
C SER A 510 -0.81 -19.51 4.45
N VAL A 511 0.27 -19.14 5.12
CA VAL A 511 0.95 -17.84 4.94
C VAL A 511 2.14 -17.93 3.98
N GLY A 512 2.29 -19.07 3.32
CA GLY A 512 3.26 -19.32 2.27
C GLY A 512 4.57 -19.92 2.76
N THR A 513 5.58 -19.81 1.90
CA THR A 513 6.92 -20.36 2.12
C THR A 513 7.90 -19.26 2.51
N PRO A 514 9.04 -19.56 3.15
CA PRO A 514 10.02 -18.54 3.53
C PRO A 514 10.46 -17.67 2.35
N ALA A 515 10.54 -16.36 2.60
CA ALA A 515 11.10 -15.38 1.67
C ALA A 515 12.61 -15.62 1.46
N ASP A 516 13.19 -14.95 0.47
CA ASP A 516 14.60 -15.14 0.14
C ASP A 516 15.54 -14.85 1.30
N ASN A 517 16.58 -15.69 1.43
CA ASN A 517 17.55 -15.65 2.52
C ASN A 517 16.92 -15.80 3.93
N VAL A 518 15.62 -16.09 4.06
CA VAL A 518 14.94 -16.33 5.34
C VAL A 518 14.94 -17.82 5.68
N GLN A 519 15.18 -18.14 6.95
CA GLN A 519 15.08 -19.49 7.50
C GLN A 519 14.05 -19.50 8.62
N ILE A 520 13.20 -20.52 8.67
CA ILE A 520 12.15 -20.64 9.68
C ILE A 520 12.17 -22.04 10.27
N LYS A 521 12.07 -22.12 11.60
CA LYS A 521 11.91 -23.38 12.35
C LYS A 521 10.72 -23.27 13.30
N ILE A 522 10.10 -24.41 13.61
CA ILE A 522 9.06 -24.50 14.64
C ILE A 522 9.68 -25.14 15.87
N VAL A 523 9.46 -24.56 17.04
CA VAL A 523 10.06 -25.02 18.30
C VAL A 523 8.97 -25.36 19.32
N ASP A 524 9.08 -26.51 19.97
CA ASP A 524 8.20 -26.85 21.08
C ASP A 524 8.42 -25.88 22.25
N ILE A 525 7.32 -25.33 22.79
CA ILE A 525 7.37 -24.27 23.81
C ILE A 525 7.88 -24.82 25.16
N GLN A 526 7.71 -26.12 25.41
CA GLN A 526 8.09 -26.77 26.68
C GLN A 526 9.49 -27.38 26.61
N SER A 527 9.77 -28.19 25.58
CA SER A 527 11.03 -28.90 25.45
C SER A 527 12.13 -28.09 24.75
N GLY A 528 11.75 -27.09 23.94
CA GLY A 528 12.70 -26.35 23.10
C GLY A 528 13.20 -27.13 21.88
N GLU A 529 12.65 -28.32 21.60
CA GLU A 529 13.04 -29.14 20.45
C GLU A 529 12.47 -28.58 19.14
N ILE A 530 13.24 -28.73 18.05
CA ILE A 530 12.79 -28.35 16.70
C ILE A 530 11.80 -29.40 16.19
N LEU A 531 10.60 -28.95 15.87
CA LEU A 531 9.49 -29.79 15.45
C LEU A 531 9.47 -30.04 13.94
N GLY A 532 9.02 -31.23 13.57
CA GLY A 532 8.80 -31.65 12.18
C GLY A 532 7.50 -31.11 11.58
N PRO A 533 7.19 -31.49 10.34
CA PRO A 533 5.96 -31.10 9.67
C PRO A 533 4.69 -31.43 10.48
N SER A 534 3.67 -30.58 10.38
CA SER A 534 2.36 -30.67 11.03
C SER A 534 2.37 -30.65 12.57
N GLN A 535 3.53 -30.44 13.19
CA GLN A 535 3.65 -30.29 14.64
C GLN A 535 3.61 -28.81 15.02
N LYS A 536 2.73 -28.46 15.97
CA LYS A 536 2.49 -27.07 16.39
C LYS A 536 3.51 -26.64 17.44
N GLY A 537 4.09 -25.47 17.24
CA GLY A 537 5.02 -24.87 18.18
C GLY A 537 5.22 -23.37 17.89
N GLU A 538 6.14 -22.75 18.61
CA GLU A 538 6.52 -21.36 18.36
C GLU A 538 7.27 -21.25 17.03
N ILE A 539 6.89 -20.27 16.21
CA ILE A 539 7.58 -19.93 14.99
C ILE A 539 8.85 -19.14 15.36
N CYS A 540 9.99 -19.63 14.91
CA CYS A 540 11.29 -18.98 15.10
C CYS A 540 11.90 -18.65 13.74
N ILE A 541 12.31 -17.39 13.54
CA ILE A 541 12.69 -16.86 12.21
C ILE A 541 14.10 -16.28 12.26
N ASN A 542 14.93 -16.69 11.31
CA ASN A 542 16.24 -16.09 11.05
C ASN A 542 16.18 -15.43 9.67
N SER A 543 16.31 -14.12 9.63
CA SER A 543 16.14 -13.28 8.43
C SER A 543 17.31 -12.29 8.33
N PRO A 544 17.73 -11.88 7.12
CA PRO A 544 18.70 -10.79 6.98
C PRO A 544 18.17 -9.45 7.53
N ALA A 545 16.85 -9.30 7.62
CA ALA A 545 16.18 -8.15 8.21
C ALA A 545 15.85 -8.35 9.71
N ARG A 546 16.36 -9.42 10.33
CA ARG A 546 16.20 -9.69 11.77
C ARG A 546 16.79 -8.56 12.60
N LEU A 547 16.09 -8.17 13.67
CA LEU A 547 16.62 -7.24 14.66
C LEU A 547 17.94 -7.77 15.22
N VAL A 548 18.88 -6.86 15.46
CA VAL A 548 20.19 -7.20 16.02
C VAL A 548 20.08 -7.36 17.54
N GLU A 549 19.40 -6.41 18.20
CA GLU A 549 19.14 -6.43 19.63
C GLU A 549 17.95 -5.55 20.01
N TYR A 550 17.34 -5.82 21.16
CA TYR A 550 16.56 -4.84 21.89
C TYR A 550 17.50 -3.90 22.64
N TYR A 551 17.51 -2.64 22.20
CA TYR A 551 18.47 -1.62 22.65
C TYR A 551 18.52 -1.48 24.19
N LYS A 552 19.73 -1.63 24.75
CA LYS A 552 20.02 -1.60 26.20
C LYS A 552 19.23 -2.62 27.03
N ASN A 553 18.68 -3.65 26.40
CA ASN A 553 17.96 -4.72 27.08
C ASN A 553 18.55 -6.08 26.69
N PRO A 554 19.80 -6.39 27.14
CA PRO A 554 20.47 -7.63 26.78
C PRO A 554 19.71 -8.87 27.25
N GLU A 555 18.95 -8.75 28.35
CA GLU A 555 18.09 -9.83 28.84
C GLU A 555 16.94 -10.12 27.88
N ALA A 556 16.21 -9.09 27.41
CA ALA A 556 15.16 -9.28 26.41
C ALA A 556 15.71 -9.73 25.05
N THR A 557 16.87 -9.20 24.63
CA THR A 557 17.55 -9.64 23.40
C THR A 557 17.88 -11.13 23.47
N LYS A 558 18.50 -11.57 24.56
CA LYS A 558 18.84 -12.97 24.78
C LYS A 558 17.62 -13.87 24.94
N ALA A 559 16.52 -13.34 25.47
CA ALA A 559 15.26 -14.08 25.57
C ALA A 559 14.56 -14.23 24.21
N ALA A 560 14.76 -13.29 23.28
CA ALA A 560 14.06 -13.24 22.01
C ALA A 560 14.85 -13.78 20.82
N ILE A 561 16.18 -13.83 20.89
CA ILE A 561 17.05 -14.40 19.85
C ILE A 561 17.82 -15.56 20.48
N ASP A 562 17.70 -16.75 19.89
CA ASP A 562 18.46 -17.91 20.34
C ASP A 562 19.94 -17.85 19.91
N ASP A 563 20.75 -18.78 20.42
CA ASP A 563 22.20 -18.81 20.15
C ASP A 563 22.54 -19.06 18.65
N GLU A 564 21.56 -19.51 17.85
CA GLU A 564 21.69 -19.72 16.40
C GLU A 564 21.17 -18.52 15.58
N GLY A 565 20.71 -17.45 16.23
CA GLY A 565 20.20 -16.25 15.59
C GLY A 565 18.74 -16.36 15.14
N PHE A 566 17.94 -17.30 15.62
CA PHE A 566 16.51 -17.30 15.33
C PHE A 566 15.75 -16.43 16.33
N PHE A 567 14.97 -15.49 15.81
CA PHE A 567 14.06 -14.67 16.59
C PHE A 567 12.79 -15.47 16.93
N ARG A 568 12.44 -15.51 18.21
CA ARG A 568 11.22 -16.12 18.75
C ARG A 568 10.05 -15.16 18.57
N THR A 569 9.15 -15.45 17.63
CA THR A 569 8.10 -14.50 17.27
C THR A 569 7.00 -14.37 18.32
N GLY A 570 6.86 -15.38 19.18
CA GLY A 570 5.69 -15.54 20.03
C GLY A 570 4.41 -15.85 19.25
N ASP A 571 4.48 -16.19 17.96
CA ASP A 571 3.38 -16.73 17.18
C ASP A 571 3.48 -18.25 17.11
N ILE A 572 2.35 -18.93 17.25
CA ILE A 572 2.25 -20.38 17.18
C ILE A 572 1.82 -20.78 15.78
N GLY A 573 2.52 -21.75 15.21
CA GLY A 573 2.20 -22.29 13.90
C GLY A 573 2.79 -23.66 13.68
N TYR A 574 2.63 -24.15 12.46
CA TYR A 574 3.27 -25.35 11.95
C TYR A 574 3.59 -25.16 10.47
N TYR A 575 4.36 -26.08 9.89
CA TYR A 575 4.56 -26.15 8.44
C TYR A 575 4.20 -27.53 7.91
N ASP A 576 3.84 -27.63 6.63
CA ASP A 576 3.58 -28.92 5.98
C ASP A 576 4.83 -29.51 5.29
N ASP A 577 4.70 -30.71 4.73
CA ASP A 577 5.79 -31.41 4.04
C ASP A 577 6.34 -30.64 2.82
N ASP A 578 5.58 -29.67 2.30
CA ASP A 578 5.98 -28.81 1.19
C ASP A 578 6.62 -27.48 1.66
N GLY A 579 6.78 -27.29 2.98
CA GLY A 579 7.39 -26.10 3.58
C GLY A 579 6.49 -24.87 3.65
N ASN A 580 5.17 -25.06 3.52
CA ASN A 580 4.19 -23.99 3.71
C ASN A 580 3.87 -23.80 5.18
N PHE A 581 3.89 -22.57 5.67
CA PHE A 581 3.61 -22.26 7.07
C PHE A 581 2.15 -21.89 7.30
N PHE A 582 1.62 -22.25 8.45
CA PHE A 582 0.25 -22.01 8.89
C PHE A 582 0.27 -21.38 10.28
N LEU A 583 -0.45 -20.27 10.45
CA LEU A 583 -0.58 -19.58 11.74
C LEU A 583 -1.75 -20.16 12.53
N VAL A 584 -1.54 -20.38 13.83
CA VAL A 584 -2.54 -20.91 14.75
C VAL A 584 -3.03 -19.84 15.72
N ASP A 585 -2.13 -19.21 16.48
CA ASP A 585 -2.49 -18.15 17.45
C ASP A 585 -1.22 -17.43 17.95
N ARG A 586 -1.36 -16.46 18.87
CA ARG A 586 -0.23 -15.80 19.54
C ARG A 586 -0.01 -16.40 20.94
N LEU A 587 1.24 -16.70 21.30
CA LEU A 587 1.65 -17.30 22.58
C LEU A 587 1.03 -16.58 23.80
N LYS A 588 1.01 -15.23 23.80
CA LYS A 588 0.42 -14.42 24.89
C LYS A 588 -1.11 -14.36 24.87
N ALA A 589 -1.75 -14.84 23.81
CA ALA A 589 -3.21 -14.90 23.66
C ALA A 589 -3.77 -16.30 23.98
N LEU A 590 -2.91 -17.30 24.19
CA LEU A 590 -3.31 -18.64 24.60
C LEU A 590 -3.85 -18.64 26.03
N ILE A 591 -4.90 -19.43 26.25
CA ILE A 591 -5.51 -19.67 27.55
C ILE A 591 -4.77 -20.82 28.20
N LYS A 592 -4.26 -20.60 29.42
CA LYS A 592 -3.54 -21.63 30.17
C LYS A 592 -4.53 -22.51 30.89
N PHE A 593 -4.73 -23.74 30.41
CA PHE A 593 -5.58 -24.73 31.06
C PHE A 593 -4.71 -25.89 31.55
N ARG A 594 -4.36 -25.89 32.84
CA ARG A 594 -3.34 -26.80 33.40
C ARG A 594 -2.02 -26.70 32.59
N ASN A 595 -1.49 -27.84 32.16
CA ASN A 595 -0.30 -27.93 31.31
C ASN A 595 -0.57 -27.71 29.81
N TYR A 596 -1.81 -27.35 29.42
CA TYR A 596 -2.20 -27.14 28.02
C TYR A 596 -2.34 -25.65 27.70
N HIS A 597 -2.01 -25.30 26.46
CA HIS A 597 -2.29 -23.98 25.89
C HIS A 597 -3.46 -24.11 24.91
N VAL A 598 -4.57 -23.46 25.24
CA VAL A 598 -5.81 -23.49 24.47
C VAL A 598 -5.88 -22.26 23.57
N SER A 599 -6.10 -22.47 22.27
CA SER A 599 -6.32 -21.37 21.32
C SER A 599 -7.72 -20.81 21.50
N ALA A 600 -7.80 -19.51 21.77
CA ALA A 600 -9.07 -18.79 21.81
C ALA A 600 -9.68 -18.71 20.40
N SER A 601 -8.84 -18.54 19.37
CA SER A 601 -9.25 -18.33 17.98
C SER A 601 -9.96 -19.56 17.38
N GLU A 602 -9.53 -20.77 17.76
CA GLU A 602 -10.20 -22.03 17.37
C GLU A 602 -11.65 -22.07 17.88
N ILE A 603 -11.84 -21.74 19.16
CA ILE A 603 -13.17 -21.74 19.79
C ILE A 603 -14.04 -20.60 19.22
N GLU A 604 -13.45 -19.42 18.99
CA GLU A 604 -14.13 -18.27 18.38
C GLU A 604 -14.67 -18.60 16.99
N THR A 605 -13.88 -19.30 16.17
CA THR A 605 -14.28 -19.73 14.82
C THR A 605 -15.48 -20.67 14.87
N ILE A 606 -15.47 -21.63 15.79
CA ILE A 606 -16.58 -22.58 15.96
C ILE A 606 -17.85 -21.85 16.42
N LEU A 607 -17.73 -20.93 17.38
CA LEU A 607 -18.87 -20.12 17.84
C LEU A 607 -19.44 -19.25 16.72
N GLN A 608 -18.58 -18.64 15.89
CA GLN A 608 -18.99 -17.82 14.74
C GLN A 608 -19.66 -18.62 13.62
N SER A 609 -19.50 -19.94 13.59
CA SER A 609 -20.25 -20.80 12.66
C SER A 609 -21.75 -20.89 13.00
N HIS A 610 -22.13 -20.57 14.25
CA HIS A 610 -23.52 -20.66 14.68
C HIS A 610 -24.35 -19.50 14.12
N PRO A 611 -25.47 -19.75 13.41
CA PRO A 611 -26.23 -18.69 12.73
C PRO A 611 -26.80 -17.57 13.61
N ALA A 612 -26.93 -17.79 14.92
CA ALA A 612 -27.41 -16.79 15.88
C ALA A 612 -26.30 -15.95 16.52
N VAL A 613 -25.03 -16.28 16.29
CA VAL A 613 -23.87 -15.56 16.83
C VAL A 613 -23.47 -14.47 15.83
N GLN A 614 -23.39 -13.23 16.30
CA GLN A 614 -22.94 -12.08 15.50
C GLN A 614 -21.43 -11.88 15.64
N GLU A 615 -20.94 -11.87 16.89
CA GLU A 615 -19.51 -11.83 17.21
C GLU A 615 -19.23 -12.74 18.42
N ALA A 616 -18.05 -13.34 18.46
CA ALA A 616 -17.58 -14.13 19.59
C ALA A 616 -16.13 -13.78 19.92
N ALA A 617 -15.82 -13.70 21.21
CA ALA A 617 -14.45 -13.51 21.72
C ALA A 617 -14.23 -14.38 22.95
N VAL A 618 -13.14 -15.12 22.98
CA VAL A 618 -12.83 -16.09 24.03
C VAL A 618 -11.60 -15.61 24.81
N VAL A 619 -11.71 -15.68 26.14
CA VAL A 619 -10.65 -15.31 27.08
C VAL A 619 -10.53 -16.37 28.18
N GLY A 620 -9.37 -16.42 28.84
CA GLY A 620 -9.18 -17.25 30.03
C GLY A 620 -9.84 -16.62 31.26
N LYS A 621 -10.75 -17.36 31.90
CA LYS A 621 -11.29 -17.05 33.23
C LYS A 621 -10.42 -17.72 34.29
N PRO A 622 -9.80 -16.98 35.22
CA PRO A 622 -8.97 -17.58 36.27
C PRO A 622 -9.70 -18.69 37.05
N HIS A 623 -9.01 -19.79 37.31
CA HIS A 623 -9.52 -20.94 38.07
C HIS A 623 -8.44 -21.45 39.03
N GLU A 624 -8.81 -21.70 40.30
CA GLU A 624 -7.85 -22.00 41.38
C GLU A 624 -6.99 -23.25 41.14
N ILE A 625 -7.50 -24.22 40.36
CA ILE A 625 -6.83 -25.52 40.14
C ILE A 625 -6.33 -25.67 38.69
N ASP A 626 -7.01 -25.06 37.73
CA ASP A 626 -6.79 -25.33 36.30
C ASP A 626 -6.13 -24.14 35.59
N ASP A 627 -5.61 -23.18 36.35
CA ASP A 627 -5.09 -21.88 35.91
C ASP A 627 -6.16 -20.98 35.27
N GLU A 628 -6.67 -21.32 34.09
CA GLU A 628 -7.74 -20.61 33.39
C GLU A 628 -8.72 -21.58 32.71
N HIS A 629 -10.01 -21.27 32.77
CA HIS A 629 -11.05 -21.90 31.98
C HIS A 629 -11.42 -21.04 30.77
N PRO A 630 -11.51 -21.60 29.54
CA PRO A 630 -12.00 -20.83 28.39
C PRO A 630 -13.43 -20.34 28.62
N LEU A 631 -13.64 -19.04 28.48
CA LEU A 631 -14.94 -18.36 28.59
C LEU A 631 -15.19 -17.55 27.32
N ALA A 632 -16.40 -17.66 26.75
CA ALA A 632 -16.79 -16.90 25.58
C ALA A 632 -17.65 -15.70 25.94
N PHE A 633 -17.36 -14.55 25.34
CA PHE A 633 -18.28 -13.43 25.20
C PHE A 633 -18.94 -13.51 23.82
N VAL A 634 -20.25 -13.28 23.74
CA VAL A 634 -21.03 -13.45 22.51
C VAL A 634 -22.02 -12.30 22.35
N THR A 635 -22.10 -11.73 21.14
CA THR A 635 -23.22 -10.87 20.73
C THR A 635 -24.14 -11.65 19.80
N LYS A 636 -25.45 -11.44 19.91
CA LYS A 636 -26.47 -12.16 19.12
C LYS A 636 -26.85 -11.38 17.87
N VAL A 637 -27.12 -12.10 16.77
CA VAL A 637 -27.76 -11.50 15.60
C VAL A 637 -29.18 -11.06 15.99
N PRO A 638 -29.58 -9.80 15.73
CA PRO A 638 -30.92 -9.31 16.07
C PRO A 638 -32.04 -10.21 15.56
N GLY A 639 -32.94 -10.63 16.45
CA GLY A 639 -34.08 -11.48 16.12
C GLY A 639 -33.78 -12.98 16.03
N ARG A 640 -32.56 -13.43 16.37
CA ARG A 640 -32.22 -14.85 16.52
C ARG A 640 -31.92 -15.16 17.98
N GLU A 641 -32.44 -16.29 18.45
CA GLU A 641 -32.18 -16.78 19.80
C GLU A 641 -31.15 -17.90 19.81
N VAL A 642 -30.37 -17.94 20.89
CA VAL A 642 -29.43 -19.00 21.22
C VAL A 642 -29.18 -19.00 22.72
N THR A 643 -29.03 -20.18 23.29
CA THR A 643 -28.75 -20.39 24.72
C THR A 643 -27.26 -20.62 24.97
N GLU A 644 -26.81 -20.39 26.20
CA GLU A 644 -25.44 -20.69 26.62
C GLU A 644 -25.09 -22.18 26.40
N GLN A 645 -26.00 -23.08 26.79
CA GLN A 645 -25.77 -24.53 26.67
C GLN A 645 -25.61 -24.99 25.21
N GLU A 646 -26.39 -24.42 24.28
CA GLU A 646 -26.25 -24.74 22.85
C GLU A 646 -24.86 -24.39 22.30
N LEU A 647 -24.28 -23.26 22.73
CA LEU A 647 -22.94 -22.85 22.31
C LEU A 647 -21.83 -23.66 22.98
N ILE A 648 -22.01 -24.02 24.27
CA ILE A 648 -21.10 -24.94 24.97
C ILE A 648 -21.10 -26.31 24.27
N ASP A 649 -22.27 -26.84 23.94
CA ASP A 649 -22.42 -28.15 23.27
C ASP A 649 -21.87 -28.12 21.84
N LEU A 650 -22.04 -27.00 21.12
CA LEU A 650 -21.45 -26.80 19.79
C LEU A 650 -19.92 -26.91 19.86
N VAL A 651 -19.30 -26.13 20.74
CA VAL A 651 -17.83 -26.16 20.92
C VAL A 651 -17.39 -27.55 21.36
N ALA A 652 -18.06 -28.16 22.35
CA ALA A 652 -17.68 -29.46 22.89
C ALA A 652 -17.76 -30.63 21.90
N LYS A 653 -18.50 -30.48 20.78
CA LYS A 653 -18.54 -31.47 19.68
C LYS A 653 -17.34 -31.37 18.75
N GLU A 654 -16.74 -30.20 18.62
CA GLU A 654 -15.71 -29.92 17.61
C GLU A 654 -14.31 -29.78 18.20
N VAL A 655 -14.18 -29.61 19.52
CA VAL A 655 -12.88 -29.46 20.19
C VAL A 655 -12.57 -30.59 21.16
N MET A 656 -11.27 -30.82 21.40
CA MET A 656 -10.79 -31.73 22.45
C MET A 656 -11.23 -31.27 23.84
N ASP A 657 -11.27 -32.21 24.80
CA ASP A 657 -11.74 -31.91 26.16
C ASP A 657 -11.04 -30.70 26.77
N THR A 658 -9.73 -30.51 26.54
CA THR A 658 -8.94 -29.37 27.02
C THR A 658 -9.44 -28.00 26.57
N ASN A 659 -10.10 -27.91 25.41
CA ASN A 659 -10.47 -26.65 24.76
C ASN A 659 -11.95 -26.27 24.98
N ARG A 660 -12.68 -27.03 25.81
CA ARG A 660 -14.10 -26.77 26.10
C ARG A 660 -14.31 -25.48 26.88
N LEU A 661 -15.44 -24.83 26.65
CA LEU A 661 -15.89 -23.60 27.32
C LEU A 661 -16.31 -23.84 28.79
N ARG A 662 -15.38 -24.25 29.64
CA ARG A 662 -15.63 -24.48 31.09
C ARG A 662 -15.91 -23.20 31.87
N GLY A 663 -15.50 -22.05 31.33
CA GLY A 663 -15.78 -20.75 31.91
C GLY A 663 -17.20 -20.27 31.65
N GLY A 664 -17.93 -20.90 30.71
CA GLY A 664 -19.28 -20.52 30.31
C GLY A 664 -19.33 -19.54 29.13
N VAL A 665 -20.53 -19.01 28.87
CA VAL A 665 -20.80 -18.01 27.82
C VAL A 665 -21.52 -16.80 28.40
N ILE A 666 -20.97 -15.60 28.18
CA ILE A 666 -21.56 -14.33 28.58
C ILE A 666 -22.10 -13.61 27.34
N PHE A 667 -23.40 -13.31 27.34
CA PHE A 667 -24.01 -12.51 26.27
C PHE A 667 -23.86 -11.01 26.54
N LEU A 668 -23.41 -10.27 25.52
CA LEU A 668 -23.28 -8.82 25.54
C LEU A 668 -24.22 -8.18 24.52
N GLU A 669 -24.68 -6.95 24.81
CA GLU A 669 -25.38 -6.13 23.82
C GLU A 669 -24.44 -5.64 22.72
N SER A 670 -23.16 -5.40 23.05
CA SER A 670 -22.11 -5.02 22.11
C SER A 670 -20.72 -5.41 22.62
N MET A 671 -19.79 -5.69 21.69
CA MET A 671 -18.40 -6.00 22.04
C MET A 671 -17.62 -4.74 22.40
N PRO A 672 -16.83 -4.73 23.50
CA PRO A 672 -15.92 -3.62 23.78
C PRO A 672 -14.82 -3.58 22.73
N ARG A 673 -14.50 -2.37 22.24
CA ARG A 673 -13.52 -2.18 21.17
C ARG A 673 -12.32 -1.35 21.61
N THR A 674 -11.20 -1.52 20.92
CA THR A 674 -10.02 -0.65 21.00
C THR A 674 -10.25 0.61 20.16
N ALA A 675 -9.36 1.60 20.25
CA ALA A 675 -9.36 2.77 19.37
C ALA A 675 -9.16 2.43 17.87
N THR A 676 -8.78 1.19 17.56
CA THR A 676 -8.61 0.65 16.20
C THR A 676 -9.74 -0.30 15.80
N ASP A 677 -10.87 -0.27 16.52
CA ASP A 677 -12.10 -1.01 16.26
C ASP A 677 -11.99 -2.55 16.38
N LYS A 678 -10.87 -3.06 16.94
CA LYS A 678 -10.70 -4.48 17.27
C LYS A 678 -11.38 -4.81 18.60
N ILE A 679 -11.86 -6.05 18.78
CA ILE A 679 -12.38 -6.51 20.07
C ILE A 679 -11.30 -6.37 21.14
N ASN A 680 -11.63 -5.66 22.22
CA ASN A 680 -10.72 -5.36 23.32
C ASN A 680 -10.76 -6.49 24.36
N LYS A 681 -10.03 -7.59 24.07
CA LYS A 681 -9.90 -8.73 24.99
C LYS A 681 -9.37 -8.36 26.39
N PRO A 682 -8.42 -7.40 26.55
CA PRO A 682 -8.05 -6.89 27.88
C PRO A 682 -9.24 -6.34 28.66
N LYS A 683 -10.09 -5.52 28.03
CA LYS A 683 -11.30 -4.99 28.66
C LYS A 683 -12.33 -6.08 28.98
N LEU A 684 -12.44 -7.12 28.14
CA LEU A 684 -13.24 -8.31 28.46
C LEU A 684 -12.70 -9.05 29.70
N LYS A 685 -11.38 -9.18 29.84
CA LYS A 685 -10.74 -9.74 31.04
C LYS A 685 -10.95 -8.86 32.28
N GLU A 686 -11.01 -7.53 32.13
CA GLU A 686 -11.38 -6.62 33.23
C GLU A 686 -12.84 -6.80 33.64
N MET A 687 -13.77 -6.89 32.67
CA MET A 687 -15.18 -7.14 32.94
C MET A 687 -15.41 -8.45 33.72
N LEU A 688 -14.56 -9.46 33.54
CA LEU A 688 -14.62 -10.68 34.37
C LEU A 688 -14.35 -10.40 35.84
N LYS A 689 -13.52 -9.42 36.18
CA LYS A 689 -13.22 -9.04 37.58
C LYS A 689 -14.40 -8.34 38.26
N ASP A 690 -15.33 -7.78 37.48
CA ASP A 690 -16.55 -7.14 37.98
C ASP A 690 -17.73 -8.15 38.11
N ILE A 691 -17.58 -9.34 37.53
CA ILE A 691 -18.59 -10.41 37.47
C ILE A 691 -18.26 -11.57 38.43
N ILE A 692 -17.00 -11.71 38.84
CA ILE A 692 -16.47 -12.68 39.81
C ILE A 692 -16.28 -11.98 41.15
#